data_AF-A0A820RI97-F1
#
_entry.id   AF-A0A820RI97-F1
#
_cell.length_a   1.000
_cell.length_b   1.000
_cell.length_c   1.000
_cell.angle_alpha   90.00
_cell.angle_beta   90.00
_cell.angle_gamma   90.00
#
_symmetry.space_group_name_H-M   'P 1'
#
loop_
_entity.id
_entity.type
_entity.pdbx_description
1 polymer ?
#
loop_
_entity_poly.entity_id
_entity_poly.type
_entity_poly.pdbx_seq_one_letter_code
_entity_poly.pdbx_strand_id
1 'polypeptide(L)'
;MSETSSNASDSDNDDSRMNDDGSAAIKTDDNKSFASLLNELKKLTAQPNLDLQKHEHVLQLVLKYANTAFESSKYSHLTIGALVVLVNYSDKTVLVPYLIKTDYPRTLLKWLSSISNEGRSDHVGHVVGVIYNISRHDDGIQVLNSLDTTNKIKEVQTHNKDPEINIICSMIMALLSTPEQIKNDRKRMNNILDQLLQIVVDTSKQSPKYLHGGWHISEPLIVLVRLICYERTLDYILQHAQVEFETSSTIEFLIKTLLKFDKEVGADDPLKLSTCTAFCNILWSISLRSQYKQELQENKEFKMWIEKIATDEFVPNSTQYVPKYIENIQKAADGILCNIDNKNQVNIPSVTIRDGHQSVVSALVPHSLTDRKPSIMISYAHSDSDVCKQLYNELVKHNQQFDIWIDWKNSKTGYLWGKIADGIADASVIVCLLSNKYYESKSCQQEFVYAHDHLKKPVIPVYILYDKPPGWLAIHTCVMKYVRFCNIKQLEQEKLKDLIEMIEENVSGTTAQSDEDVLPHTSVPVHHELLAVASKSKEEKEAQPKASNEESNSGPKTDLSREPVEQWDKNDIKQWFQENKILMNLYNLYQFEDGTHLLSYAASLSNDENIELQRKIYSDEFAAKYKGERLLPHHFIAFACALRKISSGQDKTETKQTANHLATQKSLEAKKSQTCEIL
;
A
#
# COMPACT_ATOMS: atom_id res chain seq x y z
N MET A 1 -75.15 3.40 -3.47
CA MET A 1 -75.69 2.85 -4.73
C MET A 1 -74.49 2.68 -5.64
N SER A 2 -73.86 1.49 -5.56
CA SER A 2 -74.02 0.38 -6.52
C SER A 2 -73.39 0.76 -7.87
N GLU A 3 -72.20 0.22 -8.19
CA GLU A 3 -72.04 -0.96 -9.09
C GLU A 3 -72.42 -0.61 -10.54
N THR A 4 -71.76 -0.97 -11.63
CA THR A 4 -70.66 -1.91 -11.99
C THR A 4 -70.56 -1.83 -13.52
N SER A 5 -69.36 -2.06 -14.08
CA SER A 5 -69.10 -2.79 -15.35
C SER A 5 -69.59 -2.16 -16.68
N SER A 6 -69.03 -2.34 -17.87
CA SER A 6 -68.10 -3.33 -18.46
C SER A 6 -67.71 -2.86 -19.87
N ASN A 7 -66.46 -3.13 -20.26
CA ASN A 7 -65.94 -3.62 -21.55
C ASN A 7 -66.73 -3.38 -22.85
N ALA A 8 -66.02 -2.92 -23.89
CA ALA A 8 -65.69 -3.76 -25.07
C ALA A 8 -64.70 -3.04 -26.00
N SER A 9 -63.71 -3.82 -26.42
CA SER A 9 -62.74 -3.61 -27.49
C SER A 9 -63.37 -3.63 -28.88
N ASP A 10 -62.79 -2.92 -29.85
CA ASP A 10 -62.52 -3.48 -31.18
C ASP A 10 -61.45 -2.67 -31.92
N SER A 11 -60.61 -3.41 -32.64
CA SER A 11 -59.44 -3.01 -33.42
C SER A 11 -59.82 -2.44 -34.78
N ASP A 12 -58.93 -1.63 -35.37
CA ASP A 12 -58.25 -1.99 -36.63
C ASP A 12 -57.27 -0.90 -37.12
N ASN A 13 -56.18 -1.39 -37.71
CA ASN A 13 -55.02 -0.69 -38.27
C ASN A 13 -55.39 0.20 -39.48
N ASP A 14 -54.68 1.31 -39.72
CA ASP A 14 -53.59 1.31 -40.73
C ASP A 14 -52.82 2.66 -40.85
N ASP A 15 -51.51 2.46 -40.95
CA ASP A 15 -50.41 3.18 -41.58
C ASP A 15 -50.34 4.70 -41.87
N SER A 16 -49.20 5.22 -41.39
CA SER A 16 -48.26 6.13 -42.07
C SER A 16 -48.56 7.63 -42.17
N ARG A 17 -47.79 8.42 -41.40
CA ARG A 17 -46.96 9.52 -41.94
C ARG A 17 -45.99 10.05 -40.88
N MET A 18 -44.73 10.03 -41.27
CA MET A 18 -43.61 10.72 -40.64
C MET A 18 -43.97 12.16 -40.28
N ASN A 19 -43.58 12.60 -39.08
CA ASN A 19 -42.80 13.82 -38.96
C ASN A 19 -41.83 13.72 -37.78
N ASP A 20 -40.62 14.06 -38.14
CA ASP A 20 -39.34 13.97 -37.48
C ASP A 20 -39.17 15.23 -36.63
N ASP A 21 -39.39 15.15 -35.31
CA ASP A 21 -39.02 16.22 -34.38
C ASP A 21 -39.01 15.73 -32.91
N GLY A 22 -38.07 14.82 -32.59
CA GLY A 22 -37.90 14.29 -31.23
C GLY A 22 -36.45 14.21 -30.74
N SER A 23 -35.49 14.65 -31.54
CA SER A 23 -34.05 14.42 -31.31
C SER A 23 -33.35 15.50 -30.45
N ALA A 24 -34.01 16.62 -30.15
CA ALA A 24 -33.37 17.76 -29.49
C ALA A 24 -33.66 17.92 -27.99
N ALA A 25 -34.65 17.22 -27.42
CA ALA A 25 -35.13 17.50 -26.05
C ALA A 25 -34.58 16.57 -24.94
N ILE A 26 -33.86 15.49 -25.26
CA ILE A 26 -33.48 14.47 -24.26
C ILE A 26 -32.06 14.68 -23.68
N LYS A 27 -31.22 15.56 -24.25
CA LYS A 27 -29.83 15.75 -23.80
C LYS A 27 -29.63 16.68 -22.60
N THR A 28 -30.65 17.44 -22.20
CA THR A 28 -30.52 18.53 -21.21
C THR A 28 -30.86 18.11 -19.77
N ASP A 29 -31.59 17.01 -19.58
CA ASP A 29 -32.08 16.58 -18.26
C ASP A 29 -31.06 15.74 -17.49
N ASP A 30 -30.33 14.85 -18.18
CA ASP A 30 -29.28 14.01 -17.56
C ASP A 30 -28.11 14.81 -16.99
N ASN A 31 -27.72 15.92 -17.64
CA ASN A 31 -26.61 16.77 -17.17
C ASN A 31 -26.96 17.53 -15.88
N LYS A 32 -28.22 17.98 -15.74
CA LYS A 32 -28.70 18.63 -14.51
C LYS A 32 -28.86 17.62 -13.37
N SER A 33 -29.34 16.41 -13.67
CA SER A 33 -29.43 15.30 -12.74
C SER A 33 -28.06 14.86 -12.20
N PHE A 34 -27.05 14.73 -13.08
CA PHE A 34 -25.69 14.34 -12.70
C PHE A 34 -24.97 15.41 -11.85
N ALA A 35 -25.12 16.70 -12.16
CA ALA A 35 -24.56 17.78 -11.34
C ALA A 35 -25.17 17.81 -9.92
N SER A 36 -26.46 17.48 -9.79
CA SER A 36 -27.12 17.32 -8.50
C SER A 36 -26.55 16.13 -7.72
N LEU A 37 -26.38 14.98 -8.38
CA LEU A 37 -25.78 13.78 -7.79
C LEU A 37 -24.34 13.99 -7.33
N LEU A 38 -23.54 14.70 -8.13
CA LEU A 38 -22.16 15.04 -7.80
C LEU A 38 -22.09 15.92 -6.54
N ASN A 39 -23.00 16.89 -6.42
CA ASN A 39 -23.11 17.73 -5.22
C ASN A 39 -23.57 16.95 -3.99
N GLU A 40 -24.44 15.96 -4.15
CA GLU A 40 -24.90 15.10 -3.06
C GLU A 40 -23.78 14.18 -2.56
N LEU A 41 -22.98 13.60 -3.45
CA LEU A 41 -21.77 12.86 -3.12
C LEU A 41 -20.71 13.70 -2.41
N LYS A 42 -20.45 14.93 -2.90
CA LYS A 42 -19.52 15.86 -2.25
C LYS A 42 -19.97 16.15 -0.81
N LYS A 43 -21.27 16.32 -0.58
CA LYS A 43 -21.83 16.52 0.77
C LYS A 43 -21.70 15.28 1.65
N LEU A 44 -22.00 14.09 1.14
CA LEU A 44 -21.93 12.82 1.89
C LEU A 44 -20.50 12.46 2.27
N THR A 45 -19.57 12.57 1.32
CA THR A 45 -18.14 12.31 1.58
C THR A 45 -17.48 13.33 2.51
N ALA A 46 -18.07 14.50 2.71
CA ALA A 46 -17.59 15.54 3.63
C ALA A 46 -18.18 15.43 5.05
N GLN A 47 -19.15 14.53 5.30
CA GLN A 47 -19.75 14.38 6.62
C GLN A 47 -18.83 13.61 7.58
N PRO A 48 -18.68 14.06 8.83
CA PRO A 48 -17.87 13.37 9.85
C PRO A 48 -18.51 12.06 10.33
N ASN A 49 -19.82 11.89 10.15
CA ASN A 49 -20.56 10.66 10.46
C ASN A 49 -21.09 10.03 9.17
N LEU A 50 -20.79 8.75 8.95
CA LEU A 50 -21.23 7.98 7.78
C LEU A 50 -22.75 7.71 7.85
N ASP A 51 -23.55 8.35 7.00
CA ASP A 51 -24.93 7.92 6.72
C ASP A 51 -24.91 6.81 5.67
N LEU A 52 -24.88 5.56 6.15
CA LEU A 52 -24.61 4.37 5.35
C LEU A 52 -25.59 4.14 4.20
N GLN A 53 -26.87 4.46 4.39
CA GLN A 53 -27.90 4.24 3.36
C GLN A 53 -27.81 5.28 2.25
N LYS A 54 -27.45 6.53 2.59
CA LYS A 54 -27.28 7.59 1.59
C LYS A 54 -26.05 7.37 0.72
N HIS A 55 -24.95 6.87 1.30
CA HIS A 55 -23.75 6.52 0.54
C HIS A 55 -24.03 5.45 -0.53
N GLU A 56 -24.74 4.38 -0.15
CA GLU A 56 -25.08 3.28 -1.07
C GLU A 56 -25.95 3.75 -2.25
N HIS A 57 -26.98 4.56 -1.96
CA HIS A 57 -27.90 5.04 -3.00
C HIS A 57 -27.18 5.89 -4.07
N VAL A 58 -26.34 6.85 -3.64
CA VAL A 58 -25.69 7.74 -4.62
C VAL A 58 -24.60 7.00 -5.41
N LEU A 59 -23.93 6.02 -4.80
CA LEU A 59 -23.00 5.13 -5.51
C LEU A 59 -23.69 4.33 -6.63
N GLN A 60 -24.87 3.77 -6.35
CA GLN A 60 -25.65 3.07 -7.35
C GLN A 60 -26.00 3.98 -8.54
N LEU A 61 -26.28 5.27 -8.30
CA LEU A 61 -26.60 6.22 -9.37
C LEU A 61 -25.37 6.59 -10.21
N VAL A 62 -24.22 6.86 -9.60
CA VAL A 62 -22.97 7.13 -10.33
C VAL A 62 -22.54 5.93 -11.15
N LEU A 63 -22.70 4.73 -10.60
CA LEU A 63 -22.46 3.50 -11.34
C LEU A 63 -23.41 3.32 -12.51
N LYS A 64 -24.71 3.49 -12.30
CA LYS A 64 -25.69 3.32 -13.37
C LYS A 64 -25.35 4.23 -14.53
N TYR A 65 -24.97 5.48 -14.23
CA TYR A 65 -24.51 6.44 -15.22
C TYR A 65 -23.24 5.97 -15.94
N ALA A 66 -22.18 5.64 -15.19
CA ALA A 66 -20.92 5.17 -15.76
C ALA A 66 -21.15 3.90 -16.61
N ASN A 67 -21.86 2.91 -16.09
CA ASN A 67 -22.14 1.66 -16.79
C ASN A 67 -22.86 1.89 -18.12
N THR A 68 -23.84 2.79 -18.16
CA THR A 68 -24.53 3.17 -19.41
C THR A 68 -23.55 3.77 -20.43
N ALA A 69 -22.61 4.61 -19.99
CA ALA A 69 -21.57 5.18 -20.85
C ALA A 69 -20.62 4.10 -21.42
N PHE A 70 -20.20 3.14 -20.58
CA PHE A 70 -19.34 2.03 -21.00
C PHE A 70 -20.06 1.02 -21.92
N GLU A 71 -21.32 0.69 -21.67
CA GLU A 71 -22.11 -0.21 -22.52
C GLU A 71 -22.41 0.39 -23.89
N SER A 72 -22.61 1.71 -23.95
CA SER A 72 -22.89 2.42 -25.20
C SER A 72 -21.63 2.89 -25.94
N SER A 73 -20.44 2.64 -25.38
CA SER A 73 -19.16 3.22 -25.82
C SER A 73 -19.20 4.75 -26.04
N LYS A 74 -20.04 5.47 -25.27
CA LYS A 74 -20.19 6.94 -25.34
C LYS A 74 -19.64 7.59 -24.09
N TYR A 75 -18.45 8.16 -24.21
CA TYR A 75 -17.70 8.71 -23.10
C TYR A 75 -17.73 10.22 -23.14
N SER A 76 -18.36 10.85 -22.15
CA SER A 76 -18.39 12.29 -22.01
C SER A 76 -17.45 12.75 -20.90
N HIS A 77 -17.22 14.06 -20.80
CA HIS A 77 -16.52 14.66 -19.66
C HIS A 77 -17.17 14.28 -18.31
N LEU A 78 -18.48 13.99 -18.32
CA LEU A 78 -19.20 13.50 -17.14
C LEU A 78 -18.87 12.04 -16.81
N THR A 79 -18.56 11.21 -17.81
CA THR A 79 -18.05 9.84 -17.57
C THR A 79 -16.72 9.88 -16.82
N ILE A 80 -15.81 10.78 -17.21
CA ILE A 80 -14.57 11.02 -16.47
C ILE A 80 -14.87 11.55 -15.06
N GLY A 81 -15.80 12.51 -14.93
CA GLY A 81 -16.25 13.00 -13.62
C GLY A 81 -16.79 11.90 -12.71
N ALA A 82 -17.58 10.96 -13.25
CA ALA A 82 -18.09 9.80 -12.52
C ALA A 82 -16.95 8.87 -12.07
N LEU A 83 -15.97 8.62 -12.93
CA LEU A 83 -14.80 7.82 -12.57
C LEU A 83 -13.93 8.48 -11.50
N VAL A 84 -13.71 9.80 -11.58
CA VAL A 84 -13.00 10.58 -10.54
C VAL A 84 -13.70 10.47 -9.19
N VAL A 85 -15.03 10.55 -9.17
CA VAL A 85 -15.82 10.32 -7.94
C VAL A 85 -15.56 8.93 -7.37
N LEU A 86 -15.58 7.89 -8.22
CA LEU A 86 -15.34 6.52 -7.78
C LEU A 86 -13.92 6.33 -7.25
N VAL A 87 -12.91 6.97 -7.88
CA VAL A 87 -11.53 6.99 -7.38
C VAL A 87 -11.47 7.63 -5.99
N ASN A 88 -12.02 8.83 -5.83
CA ASN A 88 -12.01 9.54 -4.53
C ASN A 88 -12.80 8.81 -3.44
N TYR A 89 -13.90 8.16 -3.82
CA TYR A 89 -14.71 7.38 -2.89
C TYR A 89 -13.95 6.13 -2.42
N SER A 90 -13.38 5.37 -3.36
CA SER A 90 -12.61 4.16 -3.06
C SER A 90 -11.32 4.46 -2.31
N ASP A 91 -10.73 5.64 -2.50
CA ASP A 91 -9.52 6.06 -1.79
C ASP A 91 -9.70 6.08 -0.27
N LYS A 92 -10.93 6.36 0.19
CA LYS A 92 -11.35 6.11 1.58
C LYS A 92 -11.55 4.62 1.78
N THR A 93 -10.46 3.91 2.06
CA THR A 93 -10.42 2.44 2.16
C THR A 93 -11.45 1.83 3.13
N VAL A 94 -11.83 2.56 4.19
CA VAL A 94 -12.92 2.17 5.11
C VAL A 94 -14.29 2.00 4.40
N LEU A 95 -14.45 2.60 3.22
CA LEU A 95 -15.66 2.52 2.40
C LEU A 95 -15.63 1.38 1.37
N VAL A 96 -14.51 0.66 1.23
CA VAL A 96 -14.39 -0.47 0.29
C VAL A 96 -15.44 -1.58 0.54
N PRO A 97 -15.81 -1.94 1.78
CA PRO A 97 -16.88 -2.89 2.03
C PRO A 97 -18.21 -2.56 1.33
N TYR A 98 -18.51 -1.28 1.07
CA TYR A 98 -19.71 -0.87 0.35
C TYR A 98 -19.58 -1.04 -1.16
N LEU A 99 -18.37 -0.87 -1.71
CA LEU A 99 -18.09 -1.13 -3.13
C LEU A 99 -18.21 -2.63 -3.44
N ILE A 100 -17.75 -3.50 -2.53
CA ILE A 100 -17.72 -4.95 -2.77
C ILE A 100 -19.06 -5.66 -2.51
N LYS A 101 -19.99 -5.08 -1.72
CA LYS A 101 -21.33 -5.65 -1.45
C LYS A 101 -22.21 -5.76 -2.70
N THR A 102 -21.80 -5.08 -3.75
CA THR A 102 -22.48 -4.92 -5.03
C THR A 102 -21.64 -5.53 -6.15
N ASP A 103 -22.17 -5.70 -7.37
CA ASP A 103 -21.41 -6.30 -8.51
C ASP A 103 -20.34 -5.35 -9.12
N TYR A 104 -19.78 -4.44 -8.31
CA TYR A 104 -18.87 -3.37 -8.78
C TYR A 104 -17.53 -3.92 -9.22
N PRO A 105 -16.85 -4.79 -8.44
CA PRO A 105 -15.55 -5.28 -8.86
C PRO A 105 -15.65 -6.01 -10.21
N ARG A 106 -16.72 -6.78 -10.44
CA ARG A 106 -16.99 -7.42 -11.73
C ARG A 106 -17.27 -6.39 -12.83
N THR A 107 -18.05 -5.35 -12.54
CA THR A 107 -18.34 -4.26 -13.47
C THR A 107 -17.07 -3.50 -13.89
N LEU A 108 -16.15 -3.21 -12.96
CA LEU A 108 -14.86 -2.59 -13.27
C LEU A 108 -14.01 -3.44 -14.22
N LEU A 109 -13.98 -4.76 -14.04
CA LEU A 109 -13.27 -5.68 -14.94
C LEU A 109 -13.92 -5.75 -16.34
N LYS A 110 -15.26 -5.68 -16.41
CA LYS A 110 -15.98 -5.56 -17.69
C LYS A 110 -15.58 -4.26 -18.39
N TRP A 111 -15.60 -3.13 -17.67
CA TRP A 111 -15.19 -1.83 -18.21
C TRP A 111 -13.75 -1.85 -18.74
N LEU A 112 -12.80 -2.41 -17.99
CA LEU A 112 -11.41 -2.58 -18.44
C LEU A 112 -11.32 -3.34 -19.77
N SER A 113 -12.12 -4.39 -19.92
CA SER A 113 -12.15 -5.21 -21.14
C SER A 113 -12.69 -4.44 -22.35
N SER A 114 -13.66 -3.54 -22.12
CA SER A 114 -14.22 -2.71 -23.19
C SER A 114 -13.28 -1.60 -23.64
N ILE A 115 -12.57 -0.94 -22.70
CA ILE A 115 -11.72 0.23 -23.02
C ILE A 115 -10.29 -0.13 -23.45
N SER A 116 -9.78 -1.31 -23.10
CA SER A 116 -8.43 -1.74 -23.48
C SER A 116 -8.22 -1.77 -24.99
N ASN A 117 -9.29 -1.91 -25.76
CA ASN A 117 -9.28 -1.98 -27.22
C ASN A 117 -9.39 -0.60 -27.91
N GLU A 118 -9.65 0.47 -27.17
CA GLU A 118 -10.00 1.79 -27.73
C GLU A 118 -8.92 2.86 -27.53
N GLY A 119 -7.74 2.50 -26.99
CA GLY A 119 -6.59 3.42 -26.86
C GLY A 119 -6.78 4.58 -25.89
N ARG A 120 -7.64 4.44 -24.87
CA ARG A 120 -8.02 5.53 -23.95
C ARG A 120 -7.33 5.44 -22.58
N SER A 121 -6.10 5.96 -22.51
CA SER A 121 -5.27 5.93 -21.29
C SER A 121 -5.98 6.50 -20.06
N ASP A 122 -6.66 7.64 -20.18
CA ASP A 122 -7.25 8.31 -19.01
C ASP A 122 -8.36 7.47 -18.36
N HIS A 123 -9.23 6.85 -19.16
CA HIS A 123 -10.31 5.99 -18.62
C HIS A 123 -9.74 4.74 -17.97
N VAL A 124 -8.73 4.13 -18.62
CA VAL A 124 -8.00 2.98 -18.08
C VAL A 124 -7.38 3.36 -16.74
N GLY A 125 -6.71 4.51 -16.65
CA GLY A 125 -6.07 4.99 -15.43
C GLY A 125 -7.04 5.12 -14.27
N HIS A 126 -8.22 5.72 -14.47
CA HIS A 126 -9.20 5.83 -13.39
C HIS A 126 -9.77 4.47 -12.96
N VAL A 127 -10.12 3.60 -13.91
CA VAL A 127 -10.67 2.27 -13.57
C VAL A 127 -9.62 1.43 -12.84
N VAL A 128 -8.37 1.45 -13.31
CA VAL A 128 -7.23 0.81 -12.63
C VAL A 128 -7.02 1.44 -11.24
N GLY A 129 -7.13 2.76 -11.10
CA GLY A 129 -7.05 3.45 -9.81
C GLY A 129 -8.12 3.01 -8.81
N VAL A 130 -9.37 2.82 -9.25
CA VAL A 130 -10.44 2.26 -8.38
C VAL A 130 -10.10 0.83 -7.95
N ILE A 131 -9.62 -0.02 -8.86
CA ILE A 131 -9.21 -1.39 -8.55
C ILE A 131 -8.05 -1.39 -7.56
N TYR A 132 -7.07 -0.50 -7.73
CA TYR A 132 -5.98 -0.30 -6.79
C TYR A 132 -6.48 0.04 -5.40
N ASN A 133 -7.36 1.05 -5.29
CA ASN A 133 -7.94 1.45 -4.02
C ASN A 133 -8.69 0.32 -3.32
N ILE A 134 -9.45 -0.50 -4.07
CA ILE A 134 -10.12 -1.70 -3.54
C ILE A 134 -9.08 -2.73 -3.07
N SER A 135 -7.98 -2.92 -3.81
CA SER A 135 -6.91 -3.88 -3.48
C SER A 135 -6.11 -3.52 -2.22
N ARG A 136 -6.26 -2.30 -1.68
CA ARG A 136 -5.67 -1.91 -0.38
C ARG A 136 -6.48 -2.36 0.83
N HIS A 137 -7.65 -2.98 0.63
CA HIS A 137 -8.51 -3.51 1.70
C HIS A 137 -8.55 -5.04 1.65
N ASP A 138 -8.51 -5.73 2.81
CA ASP A 138 -8.42 -7.20 2.83
C ASP A 138 -9.64 -7.88 2.18
N ASP A 139 -10.86 -7.42 2.47
CA ASP A 139 -12.05 -7.93 1.78
C ASP A 139 -12.05 -7.63 0.27
N GLY A 140 -11.46 -6.49 -0.13
CA GLY A 140 -11.28 -6.12 -1.53
C GLY A 140 -10.34 -7.09 -2.25
N ILE A 141 -9.20 -7.42 -1.63
CA ILE A 141 -8.27 -8.44 -2.13
C ILE A 141 -8.98 -9.78 -2.33
N GLN A 142 -9.77 -10.22 -1.34
CA GLN A 142 -10.50 -11.48 -1.42
C GLN A 142 -11.46 -11.50 -2.63
N VAL A 143 -12.26 -10.45 -2.80
CA VAL A 143 -13.22 -10.37 -3.92
C VAL A 143 -12.51 -10.27 -5.26
N LEU A 144 -11.48 -9.42 -5.38
CA LEU A 144 -10.74 -9.26 -6.63
C LEU A 144 -10.02 -10.56 -7.05
N ASN A 145 -9.47 -11.32 -6.09
CA ASN A 145 -8.89 -12.63 -6.36
C ASN A 145 -9.92 -13.66 -6.84
N SER A 146 -11.14 -13.64 -6.29
CA SER A 146 -12.23 -14.52 -6.75
C SER A 146 -12.68 -14.24 -8.20
N LEU A 147 -12.34 -13.06 -8.73
CA LEU A 147 -12.69 -12.62 -10.07
C LEU A 147 -11.53 -12.72 -11.07
N ASP A 148 -10.42 -13.35 -10.70
CA ASP A 148 -9.21 -13.47 -11.54
C ASP A 148 -8.65 -12.11 -12.03
N THR A 149 -8.75 -11.09 -11.17
CA THR A 149 -8.34 -9.71 -11.49
C THR A 149 -6.88 -9.62 -11.93
N THR A 150 -6.00 -10.43 -11.36
CA THR A 150 -4.56 -10.44 -11.66
C THR A 150 -4.29 -10.66 -13.16
N ASN A 151 -4.99 -11.59 -13.81
CA ASN A 151 -4.84 -11.83 -15.24
C ASN A 151 -5.32 -10.63 -16.07
N LYS A 152 -6.44 -10.01 -15.68
CA LYS A 152 -6.94 -8.81 -16.35
C LYS A 152 -5.98 -7.62 -16.23
N ILE A 153 -5.41 -7.40 -15.05
CA ILE A 153 -4.43 -6.32 -14.82
C ILE A 153 -3.15 -6.57 -15.59
N LYS A 154 -2.72 -7.83 -15.70
CA LYS A 154 -1.58 -8.21 -16.53
C LYS A 154 -1.82 -7.88 -18.00
N GLU A 155 -3.01 -8.18 -18.55
CA GLU A 155 -3.38 -7.77 -19.91
C GLU A 155 -3.33 -6.25 -20.09
N VAL A 156 -3.83 -5.48 -19.12
CA VAL A 156 -3.77 -4.02 -19.17
C VAL A 156 -2.32 -3.55 -19.21
N GLN A 157 -1.46 -4.08 -18.33
CA GLN A 157 -0.05 -3.70 -18.25
C GLN A 157 0.72 -4.04 -19.54
N THR A 158 0.40 -5.15 -20.21
CA THR A 158 1.10 -5.53 -21.46
C THR A 158 0.75 -4.65 -22.64
N HIS A 159 -0.46 -4.08 -22.68
CA HIS A 159 -0.92 -3.27 -23.81
C HIS A 159 -0.81 -1.77 -23.58
N ASN A 160 -0.74 -1.33 -22.32
CA ASN A 160 -0.68 0.08 -21.97
C ASN A 160 0.76 0.62 -22.03
N LYS A 161 0.93 1.79 -22.66
CA LYS A 161 2.21 2.48 -22.80
C LYS A 161 2.45 3.51 -21.68
N ASP A 162 1.44 3.81 -20.89
CA ASP A 162 1.53 4.78 -19.81
C ASP A 162 2.32 4.18 -18.61
N PRO A 163 3.51 4.73 -18.28
CA PRO A 163 4.32 4.21 -17.20
C PRO A 163 3.65 4.34 -15.82
N GLU A 164 2.85 5.39 -15.59
CA GLU A 164 2.18 5.60 -14.30
C GLU A 164 1.10 4.54 -14.08
N ILE A 165 0.30 4.25 -15.12
CA ILE A 165 -0.70 3.17 -15.04
C ILE A 165 -0.02 1.82 -14.84
N ASN A 166 1.11 1.58 -15.50
CA ASN A 166 1.85 0.33 -15.36
C ASN A 166 2.42 0.13 -13.96
N ILE A 167 2.80 1.20 -13.25
CA ILE A 167 3.18 1.16 -11.84
C ILE A 167 1.99 0.76 -10.97
N ILE A 168 0.80 1.34 -11.20
CA ILE A 168 -0.42 0.95 -10.45
C ILE A 168 -0.74 -0.52 -10.71
N CYS A 169 -0.63 -1.00 -11.95
CA CYS A 169 -0.80 -2.41 -12.28
C CYS A 169 0.19 -3.31 -11.51
N SER A 170 1.46 -2.90 -11.41
CA SER A 170 2.47 -3.58 -10.59
C SER A 170 2.05 -3.65 -9.11
N MET A 171 1.58 -2.55 -8.54
CA MET A 171 1.09 -2.51 -7.16
C MET A 171 -0.14 -3.39 -6.94
N ILE A 172 -1.12 -3.37 -7.85
CA ILE A 172 -2.31 -4.25 -7.77
C ILE A 172 -1.88 -5.71 -7.81
N MET A 173 -1.02 -6.10 -8.76
CA MET A 173 -0.53 -7.48 -8.84
C MET A 173 0.20 -7.89 -7.55
N ALA A 174 1.02 -7.02 -6.96
CA ALA A 174 1.68 -7.29 -5.69
C ALA A 174 0.67 -7.48 -4.54
N LEU A 175 -0.36 -6.62 -4.45
CA LEU A 175 -1.41 -6.71 -3.44
C LEU A 175 -2.25 -7.98 -3.60
N LEU A 176 -2.56 -8.39 -4.84
CA LEU A 176 -3.38 -9.56 -5.10
C LEU A 176 -2.62 -10.89 -5.06
N SER A 177 -1.29 -10.86 -5.20
CA SER A 177 -0.48 -12.07 -5.30
C SER A 177 -0.53 -12.93 -4.05
N THR A 178 -0.82 -14.22 -4.25
CA THR A 178 -0.68 -15.27 -3.26
C THR A 178 0.80 -15.67 -3.08
N PRO A 179 1.15 -16.32 -1.96
CA PRO A 179 2.52 -16.80 -1.73
C PRO A 179 3.01 -17.75 -2.84
N GLU A 180 2.11 -18.63 -3.30
CA GLU A 180 2.37 -19.57 -4.39
C GLU A 180 2.65 -18.83 -5.71
N GLN A 181 1.85 -17.81 -6.03
CA GLN A 181 2.06 -16.99 -7.23
C GLN A 181 3.39 -16.23 -7.16
N ILE A 182 3.75 -15.69 -6.01
CA ILE A 182 5.05 -15.01 -5.81
C ILE A 182 6.20 -15.98 -6.03
N LYS A 183 6.08 -17.20 -5.47
CA LYS A 183 7.09 -18.26 -5.62
C LYS A 183 7.23 -18.74 -7.07
N ASN A 184 6.13 -18.79 -7.81
CA ASN A 184 6.08 -19.32 -9.18
C ASN A 184 6.46 -18.27 -10.24
N ASP A 185 6.20 -16.98 -10.02
CA ASP A 185 6.51 -15.89 -10.95
C ASP A 185 7.59 -14.94 -10.36
N ARG A 186 8.70 -15.52 -9.88
CA ARG A 186 9.75 -14.77 -9.18
C ARG A 186 10.33 -13.63 -10.01
N LYS A 187 10.56 -13.87 -11.30
CA LYS A 187 11.14 -12.85 -12.19
C LYS A 187 10.26 -11.60 -12.23
N ARG A 188 8.94 -11.76 -12.37
CA ARG A 188 8.03 -10.60 -12.32
C ARG A 188 8.03 -9.96 -10.94
N MET A 189 7.96 -10.75 -9.88
CA MET A 189 7.93 -10.19 -8.52
C MET A 189 9.20 -9.41 -8.20
N ASN A 190 10.36 -9.91 -8.57
CA ASN A 190 11.63 -9.20 -8.45
C ASN A 190 11.61 -7.87 -9.21
N ASN A 191 11.12 -7.85 -10.45
CA ASN A 191 10.97 -6.60 -11.20
C ASN A 191 10.01 -5.61 -10.52
N ILE A 192 8.92 -6.09 -9.91
CA ILE A 192 8.00 -5.24 -9.14
C ILE A 192 8.70 -4.70 -7.89
N LEU A 193 9.43 -5.54 -7.16
CA LEU A 193 10.20 -5.12 -5.99
C LEU A 193 11.24 -4.05 -6.33
N ASP A 194 12.00 -4.24 -7.41
CA ASP A 194 12.97 -3.26 -7.90
C ASP A 194 12.28 -1.94 -8.27
N GLN A 195 11.15 -1.99 -9.00
CA GLN A 195 10.36 -0.80 -9.33
C GLN A 195 9.87 -0.05 -8.09
N LEU A 196 9.28 -0.76 -7.12
CA LEU A 196 8.76 -0.14 -5.90
C LEU A 196 9.88 0.47 -5.07
N LEU A 197 11.01 -0.23 -4.94
CA LEU A 197 12.17 0.25 -4.19
C LEU A 197 12.84 1.43 -4.90
N GLN A 198 12.90 1.44 -6.24
CA GLN A 198 13.38 2.58 -7.01
C GLN A 198 12.51 3.81 -6.80
N ILE A 199 11.18 3.67 -6.74
CA ILE A 199 10.27 4.79 -6.42
C ILE A 199 10.57 5.35 -5.02
N VAL A 200 10.83 4.49 -4.02
CA VAL A 200 11.22 4.92 -2.68
C VAL A 200 12.57 5.66 -2.70
N VAL A 201 13.54 5.20 -3.49
CA VAL A 201 14.82 5.88 -3.68
C VAL A 201 14.62 7.24 -4.36
N ASP A 202 13.88 7.30 -5.46
CA ASP A 202 13.66 8.53 -6.22
C ASP A 202 12.91 9.58 -5.40
N THR A 203 11.88 9.16 -4.64
CA THR A 203 11.15 10.05 -3.72
C THR A 203 12.04 10.59 -2.61
N SER A 204 12.99 9.81 -2.10
CA SER A 204 13.93 10.25 -1.04
C SER A 204 14.88 11.37 -1.49
N LYS A 205 15.14 11.48 -2.81
CA LYS A 205 16.07 12.46 -3.40
C LYS A 205 15.43 13.81 -3.72
N GLN A 206 14.10 13.90 -3.82
CA GLN A 206 13.39 15.10 -4.31
C GLN A 206 12.85 15.98 -3.16
N SER A 207 12.88 17.31 -3.33
CA SER A 207 12.66 18.31 -2.26
C SER A 207 11.36 19.15 -2.33
N PRO A 208 10.25 18.68 -2.94
CA PRO A 208 8.99 19.05 -2.32
C PRO A 208 8.03 17.86 -2.19
N LYS A 209 8.26 17.12 -1.10
CA LYS A 209 7.31 16.28 -0.32
C LYS A 209 7.13 14.81 -0.69
N TYR A 210 8.24 14.10 -0.96
CA TYR A 210 8.25 12.62 -1.06
C TYR A 210 7.23 12.05 -2.05
N LEU A 211 7.10 12.74 -3.19
CA LEU A 211 6.25 12.37 -4.31
C LEU A 211 7.10 11.93 -5.51
N HIS A 212 6.66 10.91 -6.23
CA HIS A 212 7.23 10.50 -7.51
C HIS A 212 6.10 10.16 -8.46
N GLY A 213 6.00 10.82 -9.61
CA GLY A 213 4.90 10.59 -10.57
C GLY A 213 3.51 10.76 -9.95
N GLY A 214 3.34 11.69 -9.00
CA GLY A 214 2.10 11.90 -8.27
C GLY A 214 1.85 10.96 -7.09
N TRP A 215 2.69 9.95 -6.88
CA TRP A 215 2.58 8.97 -5.80
C TRP A 215 3.34 9.42 -4.57
N HIS A 216 2.67 9.40 -3.42
CA HIS A 216 3.34 9.57 -2.13
C HIS A 216 4.12 8.31 -1.76
N ILE A 217 5.28 8.49 -1.12
CA ILE A 217 6.17 7.40 -0.69
C ILE A 217 5.46 6.34 0.16
N SER A 218 4.37 6.68 0.86
CA SER A 218 3.55 5.72 1.60
C SER A 218 3.00 4.60 0.73
N GLU A 219 2.58 4.89 -0.51
CA GLU A 219 1.93 3.91 -1.39
C GLU A 219 2.86 2.72 -1.73
N PRO A 220 4.07 2.92 -2.30
CA PRO A 220 4.98 1.81 -2.55
C PRO A 220 5.46 1.13 -1.26
N LEU A 221 5.67 1.87 -0.16
CA LEU A 221 6.09 1.29 1.11
C LEU A 221 5.05 0.32 1.68
N ILE A 222 3.76 0.68 1.65
CA ILE A 222 2.68 -0.20 2.12
C ILE A 222 2.61 -1.49 1.30
N VAL A 223 2.82 -1.40 -0.01
CA VAL A 223 2.89 -2.58 -0.90
C VAL A 223 4.12 -3.44 -0.57
N LEU A 224 5.28 -2.82 -0.33
CA LEU A 224 6.50 -3.52 0.09
C LEU A 224 6.31 -4.26 1.41
N VAL A 225 5.63 -3.67 2.41
CA VAL A 225 5.34 -4.35 3.68
C VAL A 225 4.61 -5.67 3.43
N ARG A 226 3.63 -5.69 2.53
CA ARG A 226 2.89 -6.92 2.18
C ARG A 226 3.79 -7.98 1.54
N LEU A 227 4.67 -7.58 0.62
CA LEU A 227 5.56 -8.50 -0.08
C LEU A 227 6.67 -9.04 0.85
N ILE A 228 7.15 -8.23 1.79
CA ILE A 228 8.22 -8.59 2.74
C ILE A 228 7.77 -9.61 3.79
N CYS A 229 6.46 -9.81 3.99
CA CYS A 229 5.95 -10.95 4.77
C CYS A 229 6.41 -12.31 4.23
N TYR A 230 6.93 -12.37 3.00
CA TYR A 230 7.55 -13.56 2.43
C TYR A 230 9.08 -13.50 2.58
N GLU A 231 9.64 -14.45 3.33
CA GLU A 231 11.07 -14.47 3.71
C GLU A 231 12.03 -14.26 2.52
N ARG A 232 11.83 -15.00 1.42
CA ARG A 232 12.69 -14.90 0.23
C ARG A 232 12.63 -13.53 -0.46
N THR A 233 11.51 -12.83 -0.31
CA THR A 233 11.32 -11.50 -0.89
C THR A 233 12.12 -10.47 -0.11
N LEU A 234 12.16 -10.59 1.22
CA LEU A 234 13.01 -9.73 2.04
C LEU A 234 14.49 -9.92 1.71
N ASP A 235 14.94 -11.17 1.61
CA ASP A 235 16.34 -11.47 1.26
C ASP A 235 16.70 -10.90 -0.12
N TYR A 236 15.79 -11.00 -1.10
CA TYR A 236 15.98 -10.37 -2.41
C TYR A 236 16.18 -8.86 -2.29
N ILE A 237 15.29 -8.16 -1.58
CA ILE A 237 15.38 -6.69 -1.41
C ILE A 237 16.72 -6.27 -0.81
N LEU A 238 17.21 -7.02 0.18
CA LEU A 238 18.41 -6.65 0.93
C LEU A 238 19.72 -7.06 0.25
N GLN A 239 19.71 -8.09 -0.62
CA GLN A 239 20.94 -8.69 -1.16
C GLN A 239 21.04 -8.67 -2.68
N HIS A 240 19.90 -8.55 -3.39
CA HIS A 240 19.83 -8.82 -4.82
C HIS A 240 19.03 -7.79 -5.63
N ALA A 241 18.39 -6.82 -4.96
CA ALA A 241 17.64 -5.77 -5.64
C ALA A 241 18.52 -5.02 -6.64
N GLN A 242 17.96 -4.76 -7.82
CA GLN A 242 18.66 -4.04 -8.90
C GLN A 242 18.38 -2.54 -8.78
N VAL A 243 18.69 -1.98 -7.61
CA VAL A 243 18.46 -0.58 -7.25
C VAL A 243 19.75 -0.01 -6.67
N GLU A 244 20.18 1.14 -7.16
CA GLU A 244 21.39 1.80 -6.67
C GLU A 244 21.08 2.71 -5.48
N PHE A 245 21.78 2.48 -4.38
CA PHE A 245 21.70 3.30 -3.16
C PHE A 245 22.92 4.20 -3.04
N GLU A 246 22.73 5.39 -2.46
CA GLU A 246 23.83 6.29 -2.07
C GLU A 246 24.44 5.93 -0.70
N THR A 247 23.94 4.86 -0.09
CA THR A 247 24.36 4.33 1.22
C THR A 247 25.09 3.00 1.07
N SER A 248 25.75 2.55 2.14
CA SER A 248 26.51 1.30 2.14
C SER A 248 25.63 0.05 2.08
N SER A 249 24.37 0.17 2.51
CA SER A 249 23.40 -0.92 2.49
C SER A 249 21.97 -0.40 2.25
N THR A 250 21.05 -1.31 1.93
CA THR A 250 19.61 -1.03 1.90
C THR A 250 19.05 -0.67 3.28
N ILE A 251 19.59 -1.24 4.36
CA ILE A 251 19.13 -0.98 5.74
C ILE A 251 19.48 0.45 6.13
N GLU A 252 20.71 0.88 5.87
CA GLU A 252 21.17 2.24 6.10
C GLU A 252 20.33 3.24 5.29
N PHE A 253 20.00 2.92 4.03
CA PHE A 253 19.09 3.72 3.20
C PHE A 253 17.71 3.88 3.85
N LEU A 254 17.08 2.78 4.28
CA LEU A 254 15.75 2.79 4.88
C LEU A 254 15.73 3.63 6.17
N ILE A 255 16.75 3.47 7.03
CA ILE A 255 16.87 4.23 8.27
C ILE A 255 17.06 5.73 7.97
N LYS A 256 18.01 6.08 7.11
CA LYS A 256 18.27 7.49 6.76
C LYS A 256 17.04 8.15 6.15
N THR A 257 16.33 7.45 5.28
CA THR A 257 15.11 7.95 4.65
C THR A 257 13.99 8.15 5.66
N LEU A 258 13.77 7.20 6.58
CA LEU A 258 12.80 7.34 7.68
C LEU A 258 13.10 8.57 8.54
N LEU A 259 14.34 8.70 9.01
CA LEU A 259 14.74 9.81 9.89
C LEU A 259 14.67 11.17 9.19
N LYS A 260 15.04 11.22 7.90
CA LYS A 260 14.90 12.42 7.07
C LYS A 260 13.43 12.80 6.90
N PHE A 261 12.57 11.85 6.54
CA PHE A 261 11.13 12.06 6.36
C PHE A 261 10.47 12.57 7.65
N ASP A 262 10.76 11.96 8.80
CA ASP A 262 10.16 12.37 10.08
C ASP A 262 10.54 13.82 10.46
N LYS A 263 11.76 14.25 10.14
CA LYS A 263 12.23 15.61 10.43
C LYS A 263 11.63 16.65 9.48
N GLU A 264 11.49 16.32 8.20
CA GLU A 264 11.07 17.27 7.16
C GLU A 264 9.54 17.40 7.06
N VAL A 265 8.79 16.38 7.47
CA VAL A 265 7.33 16.36 7.35
C VAL A 265 6.67 16.77 8.67
N GLY A 266 5.79 17.76 8.61
CA GLY A 266 5.03 18.27 9.75
C GLY A 266 4.12 17.22 10.38
N ALA A 267 3.85 17.35 11.68
CA ALA A 267 2.97 16.42 12.41
C ALA A 267 1.50 16.48 11.92
N ASP A 268 1.13 17.53 11.19
CA ASP A 268 -0.18 17.74 10.57
C ASP A 268 -0.37 17.03 9.23
N ASP A 269 0.70 16.45 8.65
CA ASP A 269 0.59 15.69 7.41
C ASP A 269 -0.19 14.38 7.64
N PRO A 270 -1.30 14.16 6.92
CA PRO A 270 -2.16 13.00 7.13
C PRO A 270 -1.50 11.67 6.76
N LEU A 271 -0.44 11.67 5.95
CA LEU A 271 0.27 10.48 5.49
C LEU A 271 1.54 10.20 6.28
N LYS A 272 1.99 11.13 7.15
CA LYS A 272 3.21 10.96 7.94
C LYS A 272 3.18 9.67 8.77
N LEU A 273 2.09 9.45 9.51
CA LEU A 273 1.94 8.26 10.33
C LEU A 273 1.99 6.99 9.48
N SER A 274 1.28 6.95 8.36
CA SER A 274 1.23 5.78 7.48
C SER A 274 2.60 5.45 6.89
N THR A 275 3.36 6.47 6.46
CA THR A 275 4.74 6.31 5.99
C THR A 275 5.67 5.76 7.07
N CYS A 276 5.70 6.40 8.25
CA CYS A 276 6.55 5.96 9.35
C CYS A 276 6.17 4.55 9.82
N THR A 277 4.87 4.24 9.87
CA THR A 277 4.35 2.89 10.19
C THR A 277 4.87 1.86 9.19
N ALA A 278 4.83 2.15 7.90
CA ALA A 278 5.31 1.25 6.87
C ALA A 278 6.83 0.99 7.00
N PHE A 279 7.63 2.04 7.21
CA PHE A 279 9.07 1.90 7.47
C PHE A 279 9.36 1.06 8.72
N CYS A 280 8.71 1.34 9.85
CA CYS A 280 8.88 0.55 11.07
C CYS A 280 8.51 -0.92 10.84
N ASN A 281 7.44 -1.18 10.08
CA ASN A 281 7.06 -2.54 9.75
C ASN A 281 8.14 -3.24 8.90
N ILE A 282 8.73 -2.59 7.91
CA ILE A 282 9.84 -3.15 7.11
C ILE A 282 11.04 -3.44 8.01
N LEU A 283 11.46 -2.47 8.83
CA LEU A 283 12.61 -2.58 9.72
C LEU A 283 12.41 -3.63 10.82
N TRP A 284 11.17 -3.86 11.26
CA TRP A 284 10.85 -4.96 12.18
C TRP A 284 11.04 -6.33 11.51
N SER A 285 10.62 -6.49 10.27
CA SER A 285 10.89 -7.73 9.53
C SER A 285 12.39 -7.98 9.35
N ILE A 286 13.17 -6.91 9.16
CA ILE A 286 14.64 -6.96 9.08
C ILE A 286 15.25 -7.36 10.43
N SER A 287 14.76 -6.80 11.55
CA SER A 287 15.34 -7.01 12.89
C SER A 287 15.25 -8.46 13.39
N LEU A 288 14.36 -9.27 12.83
CA LEU A 288 14.30 -10.72 13.08
C LEU A 288 15.54 -11.47 12.57
N ARG A 289 16.26 -10.94 11.59
CA ARG A 289 17.41 -11.63 10.99
C ARG A 289 18.65 -11.33 11.82
N SER A 290 19.24 -12.37 12.40
CA SER A 290 20.46 -12.26 13.22
C SER A 290 21.58 -11.48 12.53
N GLN A 291 21.76 -11.69 11.22
CA GLN A 291 22.79 -11.05 10.41
C GLN A 291 22.64 -9.52 10.27
N TYR A 292 21.45 -8.95 10.50
CA TYR A 292 21.18 -7.52 10.35
C TYR A 292 21.02 -6.78 11.68
N LYS A 293 21.01 -7.49 12.81
CA LYS A 293 20.80 -6.89 14.13
C LYS A 293 21.89 -5.87 14.49
N GLN A 294 23.15 -6.19 14.21
CA GLN A 294 24.28 -5.33 14.54
C GLN A 294 24.16 -3.97 13.84
N GLU A 295 23.82 -3.96 12.55
CA GLU A 295 23.66 -2.73 11.77
C GLU A 295 22.54 -1.83 12.32
N LEU A 296 21.42 -2.43 12.75
CA LEU A 296 20.33 -1.70 13.40
C LEU A 296 20.75 -1.15 14.79
N GLN A 297 21.51 -1.93 15.57
CA GLN A 297 21.97 -1.55 16.91
C GLN A 297 22.97 -0.38 16.89
N GLU A 298 23.86 -0.35 15.90
CA GLU A 298 24.94 0.64 15.81
C GLU A 298 24.43 2.04 15.44
N ASN A 299 23.24 2.14 14.83
CA ASN A 299 22.62 3.41 14.50
C ASN A 299 21.94 4.07 15.72
N LYS A 300 22.71 4.90 16.44
CA LYS A 300 22.25 5.58 17.68
C LYS A 300 21.02 6.48 17.46
N GLU A 301 20.97 7.22 16.36
CA GLU A 301 19.86 8.13 16.08
C GLU A 301 18.56 7.36 15.84
N PHE A 302 18.64 6.29 15.05
CA PHE A 302 17.53 5.37 14.84
C PHE A 302 17.05 4.73 16.14
N LYS A 303 17.98 4.24 16.97
CA LYS A 303 17.64 3.64 18.26
C LYS A 303 16.88 4.61 19.17
N MET A 304 17.38 5.83 19.34
CA MET A 304 16.70 6.87 20.13
C MET A 304 15.31 7.20 19.56
N TRP A 305 15.19 7.25 18.24
CA TRP A 305 13.90 7.52 17.59
C TRP A 305 12.90 6.38 17.85
N ILE A 306 13.32 5.13 17.72
CA ILE A 306 12.47 3.96 17.99
C ILE A 306 12.07 3.86 19.48
N GLU A 307 12.98 4.13 20.42
CA GLU A 307 12.68 4.17 21.86
C GLU A 307 11.59 5.20 22.19
N LYS A 308 11.66 6.37 21.56
CA LYS A 308 10.62 7.39 21.68
C LYS A 308 9.26 6.89 21.15
N ILE A 309 9.25 6.30 19.95
CA ILE A 309 8.00 5.84 19.33
C ILE A 309 7.37 4.66 20.08
N ALA A 310 8.17 3.76 20.65
CA ALA A 310 7.68 2.62 21.43
C ALA A 310 7.00 3.02 22.75
N THR A 311 7.40 4.16 23.33
CA THR A 311 6.90 4.65 24.63
C THR A 311 5.74 5.65 24.52
N ASP A 312 5.52 6.22 23.34
CA ASP A 312 4.42 7.16 23.12
C ASP A 312 3.07 6.41 23.18
N GLU A 313 2.22 6.74 24.16
CA GLU A 313 0.81 6.29 24.23
C GLU A 313 -0.01 6.98 23.13
N PHE A 314 0.43 6.81 21.88
CA PHE A 314 -0.23 7.38 20.73
C PHE A 314 -1.46 6.50 20.40
N VAL A 315 -2.65 7.06 20.59
CA VAL A 315 -3.89 6.50 20.04
C VAL A 315 -4.06 7.15 18.67
N PRO A 316 -3.81 6.44 17.56
CA PRO A 316 -4.09 7.01 16.26
C PRO A 316 -5.60 7.17 16.13
N ASN A 317 -6.10 8.40 16.20
CA ASN A 317 -7.39 8.74 15.63
C ASN A 317 -7.25 8.76 14.09
N SER A 318 -6.86 7.64 13.50
CA SER A 318 -6.88 7.46 12.06
C SER A 318 -8.23 6.85 11.68
N THR A 319 -8.97 7.54 10.83
CA THR A 319 -10.15 7.00 10.16
C THR A 319 -9.79 6.09 8.97
N GLN A 320 -8.49 5.85 8.74
CA GLN A 320 -8.00 5.04 7.63
C GLN A 320 -8.01 3.55 8.01
N TYR A 321 -8.41 2.71 7.06
CA TYR A 321 -8.32 1.26 7.21
C TYR A 321 -6.85 0.82 7.34
N VAL A 322 -6.58 -0.07 8.29
CA VAL A 322 -5.25 -0.70 8.47
C VAL A 322 -5.34 -2.15 8.00
N PRO A 323 -4.60 -2.54 6.94
CA PRO A 323 -4.57 -3.93 6.46
C PRO A 323 -3.96 -4.91 7.48
N LYS A 324 -4.40 -6.17 7.47
CA LYS A 324 -3.98 -7.21 8.43
C LYS A 324 -2.48 -7.54 8.43
N TYR A 325 -1.77 -7.21 7.36
CA TYR A 325 -0.33 -7.42 7.22
C TYR A 325 0.51 -6.24 7.76
N ILE A 326 -0.13 -5.17 8.26
CA ILE A 326 0.52 -4.00 8.86
C ILE A 326 0.15 -3.93 10.34
N GLU A 327 1.15 -3.82 11.19
CA GLU A 327 0.97 -3.54 12.61
C GLU A 327 1.11 -2.04 12.90
N ASN A 328 0.53 -1.58 13.99
CA ASN A 328 0.69 -0.17 14.40
C ASN A 328 2.16 0.17 14.67
N ILE A 329 2.48 1.47 14.55
CA ILE A 329 3.86 1.95 14.61
C ILE A 329 4.54 1.62 15.94
N GLN A 330 3.84 1.70 17.07
CA GLN A 330 4.44 1.44 18.38
C GLN A 330 4.74 -0.04 18.57
N LYS A 331 3.82 -0.92 18.17
CA LYS A 331 4.06 -2.37 18.20
C LYS A 331 5.24 -2.75 17.30
N ALA A 332 5.35 -2.14 16.13
CA ALA A 332 6.49 -2.36 15.25
C ALA A 332 7.81 -1.82 15.83
N ALA A 333 7.79 -0.62 16.44
CA ALA A 333 8.94 -0.02 17.10
C ALA A 333 9.43 -0.86 18.30
N ASP A 334 8.50 -1.25 19.18
CA ASP A 334 8.76 -2.13 20.31
C ASP A 334 9.25 -3.52 19.86
N GLY A 335 8.69 -4.05 18.77
CA GLY A 335 9.18 -5.24 18.07
C GLY A 335 10.64 -5.14 17.63
N ILE A 336 11.03 -4.00 17.07
CA ILE A 336 12.43 -3.72 16.72
C ILE A 336 13.30 -3.74 17.98
N LEU A 337 12.90 -3.02 19.04
CA LEU A 337 13.66 -2.96 20.30
C LEU A 337 13.87 -4.34 20.92
N CYS A 338 12.82 -5.15 21.06
CA CYS A 338 12.95 -6.51 21.62
C CYS A 338 13.96 -7.36 20.83
N ASN A 339 13.99 -7.21 19.50
CA ASN A 339 14.88 -7.97 18.64
C ASN A 339 16.34 -7.50 18.70
N ILE A 340 16.57 -6.18 18.86
CA ILE A 340 17.92 -5.58 18.88
C ILE A 340 18.51 -5.41 20.28
N ASP A 341 17.72 -5.26 21.35
CA ASP A 341 18.28 -4.96 22.67
C ASP A 341 18.83 -6.17 23.42
N ASN A 342 18.69 -7.40 22.89
CA ASN A 342 19.11 -8.65 23.54
C ASN A 342 18.63 -8.79 25.01
N LYS A 343 17.70 -7.96 25.51
CA LYS A 343 17.20 -7.98 26.89
C LYS A 343 16.54 -9.31 27.26
N ASN A 344 16.16 -10.11 26.26
CA ASN A 344 15.57 -11.44 26.43
C ASN A 344 16.56 -12.60 26.13
N GLN A 345 17.85 -12.33 25.91
CA GLN A 345 18.85 -13.36 26.19
C GLN A 345 18.94 -13.46 27.71
N VAL A 346 18.20 -14.40 28.28
CA VAL A 346 18.57 -14.96 29.58
C VAL A 346 20.07 -15.21 29.54
N ASN A 347 20.81 -14.57 30.44
CA ASN A 347 22.22 -14.87 30.69
C ASN A 347 22.32 -16.36 31.03
N ILE A 348 22.54 -17.20 30.02
CA ILE A 348 23.14 -18.51 30.23
C ILE A 348 24.60 -18.16 30.52
N PRO A 349 25.11 -18.36 31.75
CA PRO A 349 26.48 -18.02 32.05
C PRO A 349 27.38 -18.83 31.12
N SER A 350 28.21 -18.15 30.32
CA SER A 350 29.30 -18.79 29.62
C SER A 350 30.18 -19.48 30.66
N VAL A 351 30.08 -20.82 30.75
CA VAL A 351 30.98 -21.63 31.56
C VAL A 351 32.35 -21.53 30.91
N THR A 352 33.16 -20.58 31.39
CA THR A 352 34.59 -20.57 31.11
C THR A 352 35.19 -21.57 32.08
N ILE A 353 35.44 -22.81 31.63
CA ILE A 353 36.26 -23.73 32.39
C ILE A 353 37.68 -23.17 32.36
N ARG A 354 38.10 -22.56 33.47
CA ARG A 354 39.50 -22.41 33.84
C ARG A 354 39.68 -23.00 35.22
N ASP A 355 40.74 -23.78 35.30
CA ASP A 355 41.05 -24.73 36.35
C ASP A 355 40.96 -24.16 37.77
N GLY A 356 40.41 -25.00 38.65
CA GLY A 356 40.75 -25.09 40.07
C GLY A 356 40.60 -23.81 40.90
N HIS A 357 39.51 -23.73 41.68
CA HIS A 357 39.52 -23.64 43.14
C HIS A 357 38.13 -23.23 43.64
N GLN A 358 37.57 -24.07 44.52
CA GLN A 358 36.34 -23.81 45.26
C GLN A 358 36.44 -22.50 46.07
N SER A 359 35.45 -21.63 45.90
CA SER A 359 35.02 -20.71 46.95
C SER A 359 33.53 -20.47 46.83
N VAL A 360 32.81 -20.93 47.85
CA VAL A 360 31.37 -20.82 47.99
C VAL A 360 31.05 -19.37 48.37
N VAL A 361 30.57 -18.58 47.42
CA VAL A 361 29.97 -17.27 47.72
C VAL A 361 28.49 -17.37 47.41
N SER A 362 27.73 -17.55 48.50
CA SER A 362 26.27 -17.47 48.53
C SER A 362 25.84 -16.07 48.07
N ALA A 363 25.41 -15.95 46.82
CA ALA A 363 24.65 -14.80 46.33
C ALA A 363 23.16 -15.15 46.42
N LEU A 364 22.43 -14.31 47.14
CA LEU A 364 21.00 -14.40 47.44
C LEU A 364 20.16 -14.78 46.20
N VAL A 365 19.72 -16.03 46.16
CA VAL A 365 18.64 -16.51 45.30
C VAL A 365 17.33 -15.93 45.84
N PRO A 366 16.59 -15.07 45.10
CA PRO A 366 15.23 -14.72 45.50
C PRO A 366 14.35 -15.97 45.43
N HIS A 367 13.45 -16.09 46.40
CA HIS A 367 12.59 -17.24 46.69
C HIS A 367 12.09 -18.10 45.50
N SER A 368 12.28 -19.43 45.66
CA SER A 368 11.52 -20.57 45.12
C SER A 368 10.98 -20.50 43.67
N LEU A 369 11.73 -21.06 42.74
CA LEU A 369 11.29 -21.35 41.36
C LEU A 369 10.70 -22.76 41.16
N THR A 370 10.34 -23.48 42.23
CA THR A 370 9.86 -24.87 42.14
C THR A 370 8.35 -25.06 42.27
N ASP A 371 7.56 -23.98 42.45
CA ASP A 371 6.10 -24.07 42.67
C ASP A 371 5.24 -23.34 41.61
N ARG A 372 5.83 -22.78 40.55
CA ARG A 372 5.03 -22.15 39.48
C ARG A 372 4.57 -23.20 38.49
N LYS A 373 3.27 -23.24 38.22
CA LYS A 373 2.72 -24.08 37.16
C LYS A 373 3.36 -23.71 35.83
N PRO A 374 3.69 -24.70 34.99
CA PRO A 374 4.12 -24.47 33.61
C PRO A 374 3.10 -23.59 32.89
N SER A 375 3.57 -22.62 32.10
CA SER A 375 2.69 -21.71 31.36
C SER A 375 2.60 -22.17 29.91
N ILE A 376 1.40 -22.24 29.34
CA ILE A 376 1.20 -22.39 27.91
C ILE A 376 0.79 -21.05 27.32
N MET A 377 1.33 -20.69 26.17
CA MET A 377 0.86 -19.54 25.40
C MET A 377 0.04 -20.01 24.21
N ILE A 378 -1.15 -19.45 24.04
CA ILE A 378 -1.96 -19.67 22.84
C ILE A 378 -1.76 -18.49 21.89
N SER A 379 -1.12 -18.74 20.76
CA SER A 379 -0.99 -17.80 19.65
C SER A 379 -2.09 -18.06 18.62
N TYR A 380 -2.79 -17.01 18.20
CA TYR A 380 -3.92 -17.10 17.27
C TYR A 380 -4.10 -15.76 16.53
N ALA A 381 -4.76 -15.76 15.37
CA ALA A 381 -5.12 -14.51 14.71
C ALA A 381 -6.34 -13.88 15.39
N HIS A 382 -6.35 -12.56 15.59
CA HIS A 382 -7.51 -11.86 16.19
C HIS A 382 -8.85 -12.17 15.49
N SER A 383 -8.84 -12.42 14.18
CA SER A 383 -10.03 -12.83 13.41
C SER A 383 -10.61 -14.19 13.84
N ASP A 384 -9.83 -15.03 14.50
CA ASP A 384 -10.21 -16.34 15.03
C ASP A 384 -10.46 -16.30 16.55
N SER A 385 -10.68 -15.12 17.13
CA SER A 385 -10.84 -14.95 18.58
C SER A 385 -11.99 -15.77 19.17
N ASP A 386 -13.09 -15.99 18.44
CA ASP A 386 -14.20 -16.83 18.90
C ASP A 386 -13.78 -18.29 19.06
N VAL A 387 -13.03 -18.81 18.10
CA VAL A 387 -12.46 -20.17 18.14
C VAL A 387 -11.47 -20.29 19.29
N CYS A 388 -10.60 -19.29 19.43
CA CYS A 388 -9.60 -19.29 20.49
C CYS A 388 -10.24 -19.26 21.89
N LYS A 389 -11.30 -18.48 22.09
CA LYS A 389 -12.07 -18.45 23.33
C LYS A 389 -12.72 -19.81 23.64
N GLN A 390 -13.23 -20.51 22.63
CA GLN A 390 -13.79 -21.85 22.82
C GLN A 390 -12.72 -22.83 23.30
N LEU A 391 -11.56 -22.87 22.63
CA LEU A 391 -10.45 -23.71 23.05
C LEU A 391 -9.96 -23.35 24.45
N TYR A 392 -9.81 -22.06 24.75
CA TYR A 392 -9.44 -21.58 26.08
C TYR A 392 -10.41 -22.08 27.15
N ASN A 393 -11.73 -22.00 26.92
CA ASN A 393 -12.73 -22.47 27.88
C ASN A 393 -12.62 -23.97 28.18
N GLU A 394 -12.18 -24.77 27.21
CA GLU A 394 -11.91 -26.19 27.42
C GLU A 394 -10.58 -26.41 28.16
N LEU A 395 -9.49 -25.77 27.73
CA LEU A 395 -8.17 -25.92 28.34
C LEU A 395 -8.14 -25.42 29.80
N VAL A 396 -8.93 -24.39 30.15
CA VAL A 396 -9.05 -23.92 31.53
C VAL A 396 -9.60 -24.98 32.48
N LYS A 397 -10.40 -25.94 31.99
CA LYS A 397 -10.87 -27.07 32.82
C LYS A 397 -9.70 -27.96 33.29
N HIS A 398 -8.56 -27.87 32.61
CA HIS A 398 -7.31 -28.58 32.91
C HIS A 398 -6.25 -27.65 33.52
N ASN A 399 -6.60 -26.41 33.90
CA ASN A 399 -5.66 -25.41 34.46
C ASN A 399 -5.00 -25.81 35.79
N GLN A 400 -5.38 -26.95 36.36
CA GLN A 400 -4.69 -27.54 37.50
C GLN A 400 -3.25 -27.94 37.13
N GLN A 401 -2.99 -28.23 35.85
CA GLN A 401 -1.71 -28.73 35.36
C GLN A 401 -0.82 -27.63 34.75
N PHE A 402 -1.41 -26.57 34.19
CA PHE A 402 -0.68 -25.47 33.56
C PHE A 402 -1.48 -24.16 33.63
N ASP A 403 -0.77 -23.04 33.61
CA ASP A 403 -1.36 -21.71 33.42
C ASP A 403 -1.47 -21.38 31.93
N ILE A 404 -2.46 -20.55 31.56
CA ILE A 404 -2.69 -20.16 30.17
C ILE A 404 -2.47 -18.66 30.01
N TRP A 405 -1.50 -18.32 29.17
CA TRP A 405 -1.24 -16.98 28.69
C TRP A 405 -1.94 -16.74 27.35
N ILE A 406 -2.69 -15.64 27.26
CA ILE A 406 -3.34 -15.22 26.02
C ILE A 406 -3.49 -13.70 25.97
N ASP A 407 -3.30 -13.13 24.77
CA ASP A 407 -3.17 -11.69 24.55
C ASP A 407 -4.32 -10.84 25.17
N TRP A 408 -5.59 -11.20 24.95
CA TRP A 408 -6.75 -10.43 25.43
C TRP A 408 -6.91 -10.45 26.95
N LYS A 409 -6.33 -11.45 27.62
CA LYS A 409 -6.41 -11.62 29.07
C LYS A 409 -5.20 -11.02 29.76
N ASN A 410 -4.03 -11.18 29.15
CA ASN A 410 -2.73 -10.88 29.75
C ASN A 410 -2.16 -9.53 29.30
N SER A 411 -2.67 -8.93 28.23
CA SER A 411 -2.32 -7.57 27.80
C SER A 411 -3.46 -6.57 28.01
N LYS A 412 -3.48 -5.91 29.18
CA LYS A 412 -4.51 -4.90 29.53
C LYS A 412 -4.19 -3.47 29.05
N THR A 413 -2.95 -3.21 28.66
CA THR A 413 -2.44 -1.86 28.33
C THR A 413 -1.70 -1.91 27.00
N GLY A 414 -2.46 -1.89 25.91
CA GLY A 414 -1.90 -1.83 24.55
C GLY A 414 -1.26 -3.13 24.08
N TYR A 415 -1.33 -3.36 22.78
CA TYR A 415 -0.74 -4.50 22.06
C TYR A 415 0.79 -4.38 21.98
N LEU A 416 1.46 -4.13 23.11
CA LEU A 416 2.90 -3.98 23.19
C LEU A 416 3.56 -5.34 22.94
N TRP A 417 4.43 -5.40 21.93
CA TRP A 417 5.11 -6.63 21.53
C TRP A 417 5.96 -7.20 22.68
N GLY A 418 6.58 -6.38 23.51
CA GLY A 418 7.38 -6.78 24.66
C GLY A 418 6.59 -7.66 25.62
N LYS A 419 5.31 -7.33 25.91
CA LYS A 419 4.47 -8.19 26.75
C LYS A 419 4.15 -9.53 26.10
N ILE A 420 3.99 -9.55 24.78
CA ILE A 420 3.78 -10.78 24.01
C ILE A 420 5.06 -11.61 24.03
N ALA A 421 6.21 -10.98 23.79
CA ALA A 421 7.52 -11.61 23.84
C ALA A 421 7.84 -12.18 25.22
N ASP A 422 7.50 -11.47 26.30
CA ASP A 422 7.62 -11.97 27.68
C ASP A 422 6.68 -13.18 27.88
N GLY A 423 5.44 -13.13 27.38
CA GLY A 423 4.51 -14.25 27.40
C GLY A 423 5.05 -15.49 26.67
N ILE A 424 5.68 -15.31 25.51
CA ILE A 424 6.35 -16.37 24.75
C ILE A 424 7.57 -16.91 25.53
N ALA A 425 8.37 -16.01 26.11
CA ALA A 425 9.59 -16.35 26.83
C ALA A 425 9.28 -17.14 28.12
N ASP A 426 8.23 -16.77 28.84
CA ASP A 426 7.79 -17.43 30.07
C ASP A 426 7.04 -18.75 29.79
N ALA A 427 6.48 -18.94 28.59
CA ALA A 427 5.76 -20.15 28.24
C ALA A 427 6.69 -21.37 28.10
N SER A 428 6.24 -22.51 28.62
CA SER A 428 6.85 -23.83 28.45
C SER A 428 6.54 -24.42 27.07
N VAL A 429 5.36 -24.12 26.52
CA VAL A 429 4.94 -24.57 25.19
C VAL A 429 4.05 -23.51 24.53
N ILE A 430 4.17 -23.38 23.21
CA ILE A 430 3.37 -22.47 22.39
C ILE A 430 2.38 -23.28 21.57
N VAL A 431 1.09 -23.00 21.74
CA VAL A 431 0.00 -23.59 20.96
C VAL A 431 -0.41 -22.59 19.89
N CYS A 432 -0.19 -22.93 18.61
CA CYS A 432 -0.48 -22.02 17.49
C CYS A 432 -1.75 -22.47 16.76
N LEU A 433 -2.80 -21.63 16.77
CA LEU A 433 -4.04 -21.89 16.03
C LEU A 433 -3.90 -21.50 14.56
N LEU A 434 -3.62 -22.49 13.72
CA LEU A 434 -3.29 -22.29 12.32
C LEU A 434 -4.54 -22.18 11.43
N SER A 435 -4.71 -21.00 10.85
CA SER A 435 -5.74 -20.63 9.87
C SER A 435 -5.15 -19.77 8.76
N ASN A 436 -5.91 -19.55 7.68
CA ASN A 436 -5.54 -18.55 6.66
C ASN A 436 -5.25 -17.17 7.27
N LYS A 437 -5.98 -16.78 8.33
CA LYS A 437 -5.80 -15.49 9.00
C LYS A 437 -4.57 -15.45 9.88
N TYR A 438 -4.18 -16.59 10.48
CA TYR A 438 -2.90 -16.74 11.16
C TYR A 438 -1.74 -16.56 10.20
N TYR A 439 -1.81 -17.20 9.03
CA TYR A 439 -0.78 -17.11 8.01
C TYR A 439 -0.60 -15.68 7.46
N GLU A 440 -1.71 -14.97 7.25
CA GLU A 440 -1.74 -13.58 6.77
C GLU A 440 -1.32 -12.56 7.83
N SER A 441 -1.38 -12.91 9.12
CA SER A 441 -1.09 -11.99 10.22
C SER A 441 0.40 -11.84 10.43
N LYS A 442 0.86 -10.59 10.35
CA LYS A 442 2.23 -10.25 10.68
C LYS A 442 2.57 -10.57 12.13
N SER A 443 1.72 -10.18 13.09
CA SER A 443 1.90 -10.55 14.50
C SER A 443 2.09 -12.04 14.68
N CYS A 444 1.19 -12.87 14.16
CA CYS A 444 1.29 -14.32 14.30
C CYS A 444 2.57 -14.91 13.70
N GLN A 445 3.01 -14.38 12.54
CA GLN A 445 4.29 -14.75 11.94
C GLN A 445 5.46 -14.40 12.87
N GLN A 446 5.46 -13.20 13.44
CA GLN A 446 6.49 -12.73 14.35
C GLN A 446 6.52 -13.58 15.64
N GLU A 447 5.36 -13.88 16.22
CA GLU A 447 5.24 -14.71 17.43
C GLU A 447 5.81 -16.10 17.18
N PHE A 448 5.45 -16.70 16.03
CA PHE A 448 5.95 -18.00 15.64
C PHE A 448 7.46 -18.01 15.46
N VAL A 449 8.02 -17.07 14.68
CA VAL A 449 9.47 -16.98 14.44
C VAL A 449 10.23 -16.72 15.73
N TYR A 450 9.73 -15.83 16.58
CA TYR A 450 10.35 -15.53 17.88
C TYR A 450 10.36 -16.77 18.78
N ALA A 451 9.23 -17.47 18.90
CA ALA A 451 9.12 -18.70 19.68
C ALA A 451 10.02 -19.82 19.13
N HIS A 452 9.84 -20.18 17.87
CA HIS A 452 10.42 -21.37 17.26
C HIS A 452 11.88 -21.15 16.84
N ASP A 453 12.18 -20.07 16.14
CA ASP A 453 13.51 -19.87 15.55
C ASP A 453 14.48 -19.24 16.54
N HIS A 454 14.01 -18.31 17.37
CA HIS A 454 14.88 -17.58 18.30
C HIS A 454 14.96 -18.22 19.67
N LEU A 455 13.82 -18.47 20.31
CA LEU A 455 13.78 -19.02 21.67
C LEU A 455 13.80 -20.56 21.72
N LYS A 456 13.68 -21.23 20.57
CA LYS A 456 13.63 -22.70 20.46
C LYS A 456 12.56 -23.33 21.35
N LYS A 457 11.44 -22.63 21.54
CA LYS A 457 10.31 -23.13 22.33
C LYS A 457 9.62 -24.29 21.61
N PRO A 458 9.13 -25.30 22.35
CA PRO A 458 8.22 -26.29 21.78
C PRO A 458 6.97 -25.61 21.22
N VAL A 459 6.65 -25.91 19.96
CA VAL A 459 5.46 -25.41 19.28
C VAL A 459 4.54 -26.58 18.96
N ILE A 460 3.25 -26.44 19.31
CA ILE A 460 2.17 -27.35 18.94
C ILE A 460 1.27 -26.64 17.92
N PRO A 461 1.39 -26.99 16.62
CA PRO A 461 0.45 -26.57 15.59
C PRO A 461 -0.94 -27.17 15.81
N VAL A 462 -1.97 -26.32 15.78
CA VAL A 462 -3.38 -26.73 15.83
C VAL A 462 -4.09 -26.21 14.57
N TYR A 463 -4.37 -27.10 13.62
CA TYR A 463 -5.03 -26.77 12.37
C TYR A 463 -6.53 -26.60 12.57
N ILE A 464 -7.06 -25.42 12.23
CA ILE A 464 -8.49 -25.11 12.40
C ILE A 464 -9.21 -24.85 11.07
N LEU A 465 -8.51 -24.35 10.04
CA LEU A 465 -9.06 -24.05 8.71
C LEU A 465 -8.01 -24.22 7.60
N TYR A 466 -7.29 -25.36 7.59
CA TYR A 466 -6.26 -25.65 6.61
C TYR A 466 -6.21 -27.14 6.24
N ASP A 467 -6.28 -27.44 4.93
CA ASP A 467 -5.89 -28.75 4.42
C ASP A 467 -4.37 -28.91 4.47
N LYS A 468 -3.63 -27.86 4.07
CA LYS A 468 -2.17 -27.74 4.14
C LYS A 468 -1.76 -26.26 4.34
N PRO A 469 -0.84 -25.94 5.26
CA PRO A 469 -0.35 -24.58 5.43
C PRO A 469 0.52 -24.17 4.22
N PRO A 470 0.43 -22.92 3.75
CA PRO A 470 1.24 -22.41 2.64
C PRO A 470 2.53 -21.71 3.13
N GLY A 471 3.41 -21.42 2.17
CA GLY A 471 4.56 -20.52 2.34
C GLY A 471 5.42 -20.74 3.59
N TRP A 472 5.66 -19.67 4.36
CA TRP A 472 6.51 -19.67 5.56
C TRP A 472 6.03 -20.69 6.60
N LEU A 473 4.72 -20.81 6.81
CA LEU A 473 4.15 -21.69 7.81
C LEU A 473 4.37 -23.17 7.45
N ALA A 474 4.31 -23.51 6.16
CA ALA A 474 4.58 -24.86 5.67
C ALA A 474 6.00 -25.34 5.96
N ILE A 475 6.98 -24.45 5.78
CA ILE A 475 8.40 -24.76 5.97
C ILE A 475 8.68 -25.14 7.42
N HIS A 476 8.05 -24.44 8.36
CA HIS A 476 8.26 -24.69 9.80
C HIS A 476 7.45 -25.89 10.29
N THR A 477 6.19 -26.02 9.87
CA THR A 477 5.26 -27.00 10.43
C THR A 477 5.33 -28.39 9.80
N CYS A 478 6.01 -28.56 8.64
CA CYS A 478 6.03 -29.84 7.93
C CYS A 478 6.70 -30.99 8.71
N VAL A 479 7.54 -30.68 9.69
CA VAL A 479 8.24 -31.66 10.55
C VAL A 479 7.64 -31.77 11.96
N MET A 480 6.59 -30.99 12.26
CA MET A 480 6.00 -30.92 13.59
C MET A 480 4.83 -31.90 13.75
N LYS A 481 4.71 -32.52 14.93
CA LYS A 481 3.45 -33.16 15.34
C LYS A 481 2.37 -32.08 15.46
N TYR A 482 1.14 -32.38 15.07
CA TYR A 482 0.06 -31.40 15.08
C TYR A 482 -1.28 -32.02 15.46
N VAL A 483 -2.20 -31.17 15.92
CA VAL A 483 -3.62 -31.51 16.09
C VAL A 483 -4.42 -30.83 14.98
N ARG A 484 -5.45 -31.49 14.47
CA ARG A 484 -6.34 -30.94 13.44
C ARG A 484 -7.78 -31.07 13.88
N PHE A 485 -8.48 -29.95 13.93
CA PHE A 485 -9.93 -29.89 14.08
C PHE A 485 -10.54 -29.69 12.70
N CYS A 486 -11.37 -30.64 12.25
CA CYS A 486 -12.09 -30.51 10.99
C CYS A 486 -13.25 -29.52 11.12
N ASN A 487 -13.80 -29.40 12.33
CA ASN A 487 -14.77 -28.36 12.67
C ASN A 487 -14.58 -27.89 14.11
N ILE A 488 -13.79 -26.84 14.32
CA ILE A 488 -13.53 -26.37 15.69
C ILE A 488 -14.75 -25.75 16.39
N LYS A 489 -15.83 -25.39 15.66
CA LYS A 489 -17.11 -25.03 16.30
C LYS A 489 -17.74 -26.21 17.03
N GLN A 490 -17.32 -27.42 16.69
CA GLN A 490 -17.65 -28.67 17.35
C GLN A 490 -16.34 -29.27 17.84
N LEU A 491 -15.72 -28.68 18.86
CA LEU A 491 -14.47 -29.17 19.48
C LEU A 491 -14.54 -30.69 19.67
N GLU A 492 -13.92 -31.40 18.72
CA GLU A 492 -13.90 -32.85 18.65
C GLU A 492 -13.17 -33.34 19.90
N GLN A 493 -13.88 -34.01 20.81
CA GLN A 493 -13.36 -34.33 22.14
C GLN A 493 -12.10 -35.19 22.08
N GLU A 494 -12.00 -36.07 21.09
CA GLU A 494 -10.79 -36.87 20.82
C GLU A 494 -9.59 -35.97 20.47
N LYS A 495 -9.79 -34.96 19.62
CA LYS A 495 -8.72 -34.02 19.23
C LYS A 495 -8.33 -33.07 20.34
N LEU A 496 -9.28 -32.67 21.18
CA LEU A 496 -8.99 -31.91 22.38
C LEU A 496 -8.13 -32.74 23.35
N LYS A 497 -8.43 -34.02 23.51
CA LYS A 497 -7.63 -34.94 24.31
C LYS A 497 -6.21 -35.09 23.72
N ASP A 498 -6.08 -35.31 22.42
CA ASP A 498 -4.77 -35.37 21.73
C ASP A 498 -3.94 -34.10 22.02
N LEU A 499 -4.57 -32.92 21.97
CA LEU A 499 -3.91 -31.63 22.26
C LEU A 499 -3.44 -31.52 23.71
N ILE A 500 -4.27 -31.93 24.67
CA ILE A 500 -3.93 -31.89 26.09
C ILE A 500 -2.75 -32.82 26.38
N GLU A 501 -2.76 -34.04 25.83
CA GLU A 501 -1.64 -34.99 25.96
C GLU A 501 -0.35 -34.40 25.39
N MET A 502 -0.41 -33.78 24.20
CA MET A 502 0.76 -33.11 23.61
C MET A 502 1.27 -31.95 24.49
N ILE A 503 0.37 -31.16 25.09
CA ILE A 503 0.75 -30.09 26.02
C ILE A 503 1.44 -30.67 27.25
N GLU A 504 0.85 -31.69 27.88
CA GLU A 504 1.40 -32.35 29.07
C GLU A 504 2.78 -32.97 28.80
N GLU A 505 2.98 -33.61 27.64
CA GLU A 505 4.28 -34.16 27.21
C GLU A 505 5.37 -33.07 27.14
N ASN A 506 5.07 -31.92 26.52
CA ASN A 506 6.03 -30.83 26.38
C ASN A 506 6.30 -30.11 27.70
N VAL A 507 5.25 -29.98 28.52
CA VAL A 507 5.33 -29.38 29.86
C VAL A 507 6.17 -30.25 30.81
N SER A 508 5.97 -31.57 30.81
CA SER A 508 6.69 -32.51 31.67
C SER A 508 8.13 -32.77 31.19
N GLY A 509 8.37 -32.84 29.88
CA GLY A 509 9.69 -33.03 29.28
C GLY A 509 10.69 -31.90 29.57
N THR A 510 10.20 -30.70 29.93
CA THR A 510 11.07 -29.54 30.26
C THR A 510 11.78 -29.70 31.62
N THR A 511 11.38 -30.67 32.46
CA THR A 511 12.00 -30.92 33.77
C THR A 511 13.08 -32.01 33.80
N ALA A 512 13.39 -32.65 32.66
CA ALA A 512 14.35 -33.76 32.62
C ALA A 512 15.26 -33.69 31.39
N GLN A 513 16.27 -32.83 31.42
CA GLN A 513 17.49 -32.97 30.60
C GLN A 513 18.66 -32.26 31.30
N SER A 514 19.26 -32.95 32.26
CA SER A 514 20.66 -32.81 32.61
C SER A 514 21.41 -33.93 31.88
N ASP A 515 22.42 -33.55 31.11
CA ASP A 515 23.57 -34.33 30.66
C ASP A 515 23.30 -35.75 30.12
N GLU A 516 23.21 -35.88 28.79
CA GLU A 516 23.88 -36.99 28.09
C GLU A 516 24.17 -36.64 26.62
N ASP A 517 25.46 -36.46 26.33
CA ASP A 517 26.06 -36.43 24.99
C ASP A 517 25.86 -37.77 24.29
N VAL A 518 25.11 -37.81 23.18
CA VAL A 518 25.26 -38.86 22.15
C VAL A 518 25.02 -38.28 20.76
N LEU A 519 26.11 -38.05 20.03
CA LEU A 519 26.13 -37.91 18.56
C LEU A 519 25.64 -39.20 17.89
N PRO A 520 24.98 -39.07 16.73
CA PRO A 520 25.31 -39.96 15.62
C PRO A 520 25.68 -39.16 14.37
N HIS A 521 26.94 -39.33 13.96
CA HIS A 521 27.38 -39.10 12.60
C HIS A 521 26.58 -39.94 11.62
N THR A 522 26.14 -39.36 10.51
CA THR A 522 26.11 -40.07 9.21
C THR A 522 26.18 -39.05 8.08
N SER A 523 27.36 -39.01 7.49
CA SER A 523 27.75 -38.32 6.26
C SER A 523 27.40 -39.17 5.04
N VAL A 524 26.68 -38.62 4.05
CA VAL A 524 26.75 -39.04 2.63
C VAL A 524 26.28 -37.87 1.72
N PRO A 525 26.62 -37.80 0.42
CA PRO A 525 27.57 -36.82 -0.09
C PRO A 525 26.99 -35.89 -1.16
N VAL A 526 27.72 -34.79 -1.40
CA VAL A 526 27.54 -33.89 -2.54
C VAL A 526 27.99 -34.61 -3.82
N HIS A 527 27.07 -34.83 -4.77
CA HIS A 527 27.43 -35.11 -6.16
C HIS A 527 27.19 -33.87 -7.02
N HIS A 528 28.30 -33.18 -7.29
CA HIS A 528 28.49 -32.41 -8.52
C HIS A 528 28.69 -33.40 -9.66
N GLU A 529 27.92 -33.31 -10.73
CA GLU A 529 28.32 -33.91 -12.01
C GLU A 529 27.97 -32.96 -13.18
N LEU A 530 29.00 -32.22 -13.59
CA LEU A 530 29.17 -31.66 -14.92
C LEU A 530 29.62 -32.79 -15.83
N LEU A 531 28.87 -33.09 -16.90
CA LEU A 531 29.45 -33.72 -18.08
C LEU A 531 28.89 -33.09 -19.35
N ALA A 532 29.80 -32.40 -20.04
CA ALA A 532 29.70 -32.00 -21.42
C ALA A 532 29.80 -33.23 -22.33
N VAL A 533 29.00 -33.26 -23.40
CA VAL A 533 29.30 -34.03 -24.61
C VAL A 533 29.08 -33.13 -25.80
N ALA A 534 30.17 -32.79 -26.47
CA ALA A 534 30.19 -32.19 -27.80
C ALA A 534 29.93 -33.27 -28.86
N SER A 535 29.24 -32.92 -29.96
CA SER A 535 29.79 -33.01 -31.33
C SER A 535 28.73 -32.88 -32.43
N LYS A 536 29.10 -32.04 -33.42
CA LYS A 536 28.83 -32.11 -34.88
C LYS A 536 27.60 -31.41 -35.48
N SER A 537 27.89 -30.17 -35.92
CA SER A 537 27.88 -29.70 -37.32
C SER A 537 26.61 -29.81 -38.17
N LYS A 538 26.09 -28.65 -38.59
CA LYS A 538 26.12 -28.25 -40.02
C LYS A 538 25.92 -26.73 -40.17
N GLU A 539 26.83 -26.17 -40.96
CA GLU A 539 26.80 -24.82 -41.52
C GLU A 539 25.64 -24.68 -42.52
N GLU A 540 25.07 -23.48 -42.61
CA GLU A 540 24.82 -22.83 -43.90
C GLU A 540 24.75 -21.31 -43.71
N LYS A 541 25.66 -20.63 -44.44
CA LYS A 541 25.77 -19.19 -44.61
C LYS A 541 25.00 -18.80 -45.87
N GLU A 542 24.34 -17.65 -45.85
CA GLU A 542 24.16 -16.77 -47.03
C GLU A 542 23.83 -15.36 -46.48
N ALA A 543 24.79 -14.45 -46.40
CA ALA A 543 25.27 -13.54 -47.45
C ALA A 543 24.31 -12.37 -47.73
N GLN A 544 24.66 -11.19 -47.20
CA GLN A 544 24.22 -9.89 -47.69
C GLN A 544 24.68 -9.65 -49.13
N PRO A 545 24.05 -8.69 -49.82
CA PRO A 545 24.86 -7.61 -50.39
C PRO A 545 24.28 -6.19 -50.16
N LYS A 546 25.20 -5.26 -49.86
CA LYS A 546 25.14 -3.81 -50.16
C LYS A 546 25.32 -3.66 -51.70
N ALA A 547 24.88 -2.65 -52.45
CA ALA A 547 24.26 -1.34 -52.26
C ALA A 547 23.68 -0.90 -53.62
N SER A 548 22.75 0.06 -53.64
CA SER A 548 22.74 1.17 -54.60
C SER A 548 21.68 2.21 -54.21
N ASN A 549 22.11 3.47 -54.24
CA ASN A 549 21.27 4.65 -54.11
C ASN A 549 20.35 4.78 -55.31
N GLU A 550 19.10 5.17 -55.08
CA GLU A 550 18.40 6.12 -55.96
C GLU A 550 17.32 6.86 -55.17
N GLU A 551 17.37 8.18 -55.30
CA GLU A 551 16.50 9.17 -54.66
C GLU A 551 15.08 9.11 -55.25
N SER A 552 14.06 9.05 -54.40
CA SER A 552 12.73 9.60 -54.72
C SER A 552 11.91 9.87 -53.44
N ASN A 553 12.16 11.06 -52.91
CA ASN A 553 11.21 12.00 -52.32
C ASN A 553 9.77 11.51 -51.99
N SER A 554 9.49 11.21 -50.72
CA SER A 554 8.24 11.58 -50.03
C SER A 554 8.36 11.32 -48.52
N GLY A 555 8.76 12.34 -47.76
CA GLY A 555 8.93 12.27 -46.31
C GLY A 555 7.60 12.26 -45.53
N PRO A 556 7.60 11.74 -44.29
CA PRO A 556 6.50 11.91 -43.33
C PRO A 556 6.56 13.31 -42.69
N LYS A 557 5.41 13.98 -42.60
CA LYS A 557 5.27 15.33 -42.02
C LYS A 557 5.63 15.35 -40.53
N THR A 558 6.70 16.06 -40.20
CA THR A 558 7.08 16.50 -38.85
C THR A 558 6.43 17.84 -38.50
N ASP A 559 5.99 17.92 -37.24
CA ASP A 559 5.82 19.04 -36.32
C ASP A 559 6.03 20.49 -36.85
N LEU A 560 4.99 21.31 -36.80
CA LEU A 560 5.02 22.74 -37.13
C LEU A 560 5.08 23.59 -35.85
N SER A 561 6.18 24.34 -35.71
CA SER A 561 6.34 25.67 -35.10
C SER A 561 5.23 26.18 -34.17
N ARG A 562 5.52 26.31 -32.86
CA ARG A 562 4.81 27.27 -32.01
C ARG A 562 5.56 28.59 -31.96
N GLU A 563 4.81 29.68 -31.94
CA GLU A 563 5.34 31.01 -31.69
C GLU A 563 5.96 31.11 -30.28
N PRO A 564 6.98 31.97 -30.08
CA PRO A 564 7.54 32.25 -28.75
C PRO A 564 6.45 32.58 -27.73
N VAL A 565 6.63 32.18 -26.47
CA VAL A 565 5.59 32.33 -25.43
C VAL A 565 5.20 33.79 -25.25
N GLU A 566 6.11 34.73 -25.43
CA GLU A 566 5.85 36.18 -25.39
C GLU A 566 4.77 36.65 -26.36
N GLN A 567 4.52 35.87 -27.43
CA GLN A 567 3.54 36.17 -28.48
C GLN A 567 2.19 35.48 -28.25
N TRP A 568 2.08 34.62 -27.23
CA TRP A 568 0.85 33.87 -26.96
C TRP A 568 -0.30 34.77 -26.52
N ASP A 569 -1.45 34.56 -27.14
CA ASP A 569 -2.70 35.18 -26.73
C ASP A 569 -3.45 34.34 -25.67
N LYS A 570 -4.63 34.80 -25.24
CA LYS A 570 -5.45 34.08 -24.24
C LYS A 570 -5.87 32.68 -24.68
N ASN A 571 -6.06 32.45 -25.97
CA ASN A 571 -6.44 31.16 -26.53
C ASN A 571 -5.24 30.21 -26.55
N ASP A 572 -4.05 30.72 -26.90
CA ASP A 572 -2.81 29.95 -26.85
C ASP A 572 -2.49 29.51 -25.42
N ILE A 573 -2.66 30.39 -24.43
CA ILE A 573 -2.50 30.05 -23.01
C ILE A 573 -3.55 29.03 -22.58
N LYS A 574 -4.80 29.19 -23.01
CA LYS A 574 -5.88 28.24 -22.69
C LYS A 574 -5.58 26.85 -23.27
N GLN A 575 -5.13 26.81 -24.52
CA GLN A 575 -4.72 25.60 -25.20
C GLN A 575 -3.51 24.97 -24.50
N TRP A 576 -2.53 25.78 -24.08
CA TRP A 576 -1.39 25.31 -23.31
C TRP A 576 -1.80 24.69 -21.97
N PHE A 577 -2.74 25.29 -21.23
CA PHE A 577 -3.30 24.70 -20.00
C PHE A 577 -3.94 23.34 -20.27
N GLN A 578 -4.66 23.21 -21.38
CA GLN A 578 -5.32 21.97 -21.78
C GLN A 578 -4.29 20.89 -22.16
N GLU A 579 -3.28 21.23 -22.94
CA GLU A 579 -2.24 20.30 -23.40
C GLU A 579 -1.31 19.84 -22.28
N ASN A 580 -1.06 20.71 -21.30
CA ASN A 580 -0.26 20.38 -20.12
C ASN A 580 -1.11 19.78 -18.99
N LYS A 581 -2.39 19.46 -19.27
CA LYS A 581 -3.33 18.83 -18.33
C LYS A 581 -3.44 19.58 -17.00
N ILE A 582 -3.38 20.90 -17.07
CA ILE A 582 -3.48 21.78 -15.91
C ILE A 582 -4.96 22.04 -15.61
N LEU A 583 -5.32 22.05 -14.33
CA LEU A 583 -6.69 22.33 -13.89
C LEU A 583 -7.19 23.67 -14.47
N MET A 584 -8.23 23.63 -15.32
CA MET A 584 -8.75 24.83 -15.98
C MET A 584 -9.32 25.88 -15.03
N ASN A 585 -9.67 25.50 -13.80
CA ASN A 585 -10.05 26.44 -12.76
C ASN A 585 -8.88 27.37 -12.39
N LEU A 586 -7.63 26.96 -12.61
CA LEU A 586 -6.46 27.83 -12.42
C LEU A 586 -6.32 28.83 -13.57
N TYR A 587 -6.55 28.42 -14.83
CA TYR A 587 -6.64 29.37 -15.95
C TYR A 587 -7.71 30.44 -15.70
N ASN A 588 -8.88 30.01 -15.26
CA ASN A 588 -9.99 30.91 -14.94
C ASN A 588 -9.72 31.75 -13.68
N LEU A 589 -8.90 31.25 -12.74
CA LEU A 589 -8.50 31.97 -11.53
C LEU A 589 -7.54 33.10 -11.88
N TYR A 590 -6.42 32.79 -12.56
CA TYR A 590 -5.32 33.72 -12.83
C TYR A 590 -5.57 34.67 -14.00
N GLN A 591 -6.38 34.27 -15.00
CA GLN A 591 -6.79 35.12 -16.12
C GLN A 591 -5.63 35.85 -16.81
N PHE A 592 -4.53 35.14 -17.09
CA PHE A 592 -3.38 35.69 -17.81
C PHE A 592 -3.81 36.40 -19.10
N GLU A 593 -3.32 37.62 -19.30
CA GLU A 593 -3.74 38.43 -20.45
C GLU A 593 -3.05 38.02 -21.75
N ASP A 594 -1.79 37.65 -21.64
CA ASP A 594 -0.90 37.21 -22.71
C ASP A 594 0.25 36.37 -22.12
N GLY A 595 1.09 35.81 -22.98
CA GLY A 595 2.18 34.96 -22.53
C GLY A 595 3.30 35.71 -21.82
N THR A 596 3.41 37.04 -21.97
CA THR A 596 4.33 37.86 -21.16
C THR A 596 3.88 37.90 -19.69
N HIS A 597 2.57 38.02 -19.45
CA HIS A 597 1.98 37.91 -18.12
C HIS A 597 2.20 36.52 -17.51
N LEU A 598 2.07 35.45 -18.32
CA LEU A 598 2.33 34.07 -17.89
C LEU A 598 3.82 33.86 -17.49
N LEU A 599 4.74 34.38 -18.29
CA LEU A 599 6.19 34.30 -18.04
C LEU A 599 6.63 35.09 -16.80
N SER A 600 6.09 36.30 -16.60
CA SER A 600 6.35 37.12 -15.41
C SER A 600 5.91 36.39 -14.14
N TYR A 601 4.73 35.76 -14.18
CA TYR A 601 4.23 34.94 -13.08
C TYR A 601 5.12 33.71 -12.83
N ALA A 602 5.52 32.99 -13.88
CA ALA A 602 6.43 31.84 -13.77
C ALA A 602 7.81 32.21 -13.17
N ALA A 603 8.35 33.38 -13.53
CA ALA A 603 9.59 33.90 -12.95
C ALA A 603 9.44 34.24 -11.45
N SER A 604 8.29 34.78 -11.03
CA SER A 604 8.01 35.08 -9.61
C SER A 604 7.92 33.81 -8.74
N LEU A 605 7.40 32.71 -9.30
CA LEU A 605 7.34 31.37 -8.68
C LEU A 605 8.71 30.69 -8.52
N SER A 606 9.71 31.17 -9.25
CA SER A 606 11.06 30.60 -9.26
C SER A 606 12.01 31.30 -8.30
N ASN A 607 11.72 32.56 -7.94
CA ASN A 607 12.55 33.39 -7.04
C ASN A 607 12.11 33.34 -5.57
N ASP A 608 11.00 32.66 -5.24
CA ASP A 608 10.43 32.62 -3.89
C ASP A 608 10.76 31.28 -3.22
N GLU A 609 11.51 31.32 -2.12
CA GLU A 609 12.02 30.12 -1.42
C GLU A 609 10.90 29.31 -0.70
N ASN A 610 9.64 29.74 -0.76
CA ASN A 610 8.54 29.09 -0.03
C ASN A 610 7.29 28.81 -0.90
N ILE A 611 7.40 27.79 -1.76
CA ILE A 611 6.30 27.27 -2.59
C ILE A 611 5.05 26.88 -1.78
N GLU A 612 5.22 26.55 -0.50
CA GLU A 612 4.14 26.14 0.39
C GLU A 612 3.32 27.32 0.90
N LEU A 613 3.97 28.46 1.18
CA LEU A 613 3.29 29.71 1.51
C LEU A 613 2.47 30.20 0.30
N GLN A 614 3.04 30.13 -0.90
CA GLN A 614 2.31 30.43 -2.14
C GLN A 614 1.13 29.47 -2.34
N ARG A 615 1.34 28.15 -2.22
CA ARG A 615 0.26 27.16 -2.31
C ARG A 615 -0.89 27.46 -1.34
N LYS A 616 -0.58 27.92 -0.12
CA LYS A 616 -1.57 28.26 0.91
C LYS A 616 -2.36 29.53 0.53
N ILE A 617 -1.68 30.61 0.19
CA ILE A 617 -2.30 31.87 -0.26
C ILE A 617 -3.22 31.61 -1.47
N TYR A 618 -2.77 30.81 -2.44
CA TYR A 618 -3.56 30.49 -3.62
C TYR A 618 -4.68 29.48 -3.36
N SER A 619 -4.54 28.60 -2.36
CA SER A 619 -5.65 27.76 -1.90
C SER A 619 -6.78 28.61 -1.31
N ASP A 620 -6.43 29.69 -0.60
CA ASP A 620 -7.39 30.62 0.00
C ASP A 620 -8.08 31.48 -1.07
N GLU A 621 -7.35 31.99 -2.07
CA GLU A 621 -7.92 32.71 -3.22
C GLU A 621 -8.80 31.81 -4.11
N PHE A 622 -8.37 30.57 -4.34
CA PHE A 622 -9.15 29.56 -5.04
C PHE A 622 -10.44 29.26 -4.27
N ALA A 623 -10.36 29.10 -2.95
CA ALA A 623 -11.53 28.91 -2.09
C ALA A 623 -12.47 30.13 -2.13
N ALA A 624 -11.94 31.35 -2.15
CA ALA A 624 -12.75 32.56 -2.27
C ALA A 624 -13.50 32.62 -3.61
N LYS A 625 -12.83 32.32 -4.74
CA LYS A 625 -13.44 32.37 -6.08
C LYS A 625 -14.41 31.22 -6.34
N TYR A 626 -14.13 30.05 -5.79
CA TYR A 626 -14.91 28.82 -6.00
C TYR A 626 -15.72 28.40 -4.76
N LYS A 627 -16.18 29.38 -3.95
CA LYS A 627 -17.16 29.20 -2.86
C LYS A 627 -16.79 28.09 -1.85
N GLY A 628 -15.54 28.06 -1.41
CA GLY A 628 -15.03 27.13 -0.41
C GLY A 628 -14.46 25.82 -0.99
N GLU A 629 -14.40 25.66 -2.32
CA GLU A 629 -13.65 24.56 -2.92
C GLU A 629 -12.15 24.70 -2.64
N ARG A 630 -11.50 23.63 -2.20
CA ARG A 630 -10.07 23.64 -1.87
C ARG A 630 -9.24 23.26 -3.10
N LEU A 631 -8.28 24.10 -3.48
CA LEU A 631 -7.28 23.73 -4.46
C LEU A 631 -6.42 22.58 -3.90
N LEU A 632 -6.58 21.38 -4.46
CA LEU A 632 -5.82 20.22 -4.02
C LEU A 632 -4.32 20.43 -4.32
N PRO A 633 -3.41 20.00 -3.41
CA PRO A 633 -1.98 20.24 -3.55
C PRO A 633 -1.41 19.78 -4.90
N HIS A 634 -1.82 18.61 -5.39
CA HIS A 634 -1.34 18.07 -6.66
C HIS A 634 -1.72 18.91 -7.88
N HIS A 635 -2.88 19.60 -7.87
CA HIS A 635 -3.28 20.49 -8.97
C HIS A 635 -2.41 21.76 -9.01
N PHE A 636 -2.08 22.32 -7.84
CA PHE A 636 -1.17 23.46 -7.76
C PHE A 636 0.27 23.06 -8.14
N ILE A 637 0.71 21.88 -7.70
CA ILE A 637 2.05 21.35 -8.03
C ILE A 637 2.15 21.09 -9.55
N ALA A 638 1.16 20.46 -10.17
CA ALA A 638 1.14 20.24 -11.61
C ALA A 638 1.21 21.57 -12.40
N PHE A 639 0.46 22.58 -11.95
CA PHE A 639 0.51 23.92 -12.51
C PHE A 639 1.89 24.58 -12.36
N ALA A 640 2.47 24.57 -11.16
CA ALA A 640 3.79 25.15 -10.88
C ALA A 640 4.91 24.45 -11.66
N CYS A 641 4.86 23.11 -11.77
CA CYS A 641 5.80 22.33 -12.57
C CYS A 641 5.70 22.66 -14.07
N ALA A 642 4.48 22.86 -14.59
CA ALA A 642 4.29 23.24 -15.99
C ALA A 642 4.82 24.65 -16.29
N LEU A 643 4.60 25.61 -15.38
CA LEU A 643 5.14 26.97 -15.51
C LEU A 643 6.68 26.99 -15.53
N ARG A 644 7.33 26.20 -14.66
CA ARG A 644 8.79 26.11 -14.63
C ARG A 644 9.39 25.58 -15.93
N LYS A 645 8.70 24.64 -16.60
CA LYS A 645 9.14 24.10 -17.89
C LYS A 645 9.17 25.16 -18.99
N ILE A 646 8.22 26.10 -18.98
CA ILE A 646 8.24 27.25 -19.88
C ILE A 646 9.45 28.15 -19.58
N SER A 647 9.68 28.50 -18.32
CA SER A 647 10.79 29.37 -17.93
C SER A 647 12.17 28.76 -18.19
N SER A 648 12.33 27.45 -18.07
CA SER A 648 13.58 26.74 -18.40
C SER A 648 13.81 26.51 -19.89
N GLY A 649 12.77 26.61 -20.71
CA GLY A 649 12.82 26.40 -22.16
C GLY A 649 13.37 27.58 -22.96
N GLN A 650 13.55 28.74 -22.33
CA GLN A 650 13.98 29.97 -22.99
C GLN A 650 15.46 30.34 -22.80
N ASP A 651 16.23 29.51 -22.08
CA ASP A 651 17.66 29.76 -21.83
C ASP A 651 18.58 29.47 -23.04
N LYS A 652 18.01 29.57 -24.25
CA LYS A 652 18.73 29.59 -25.52
C LYS A 652 18.30 30.74 -26.43
N THR A 653 17.94 31.90 -25.89
CA THR A 653 18.07 33.17 -26.64
C THR A 653 17.95 34.37 -25.70
N GLU A 654 19.05 35.13 -25.62
CA GLU A 654 19.13 36.55 -25.28
C GLU A 654 18.84 37.01 -23.84
N THR A 655 19.88 36.89 -23.02
CA THR A 655 20.18 37.81 -21.93
C THR A 655 20.36 39.23 -22.48
N LYS A 656 19.36 40.12 -22.35
CA LYS A 656 19.46 41.60 -22.19
C LYS A 656 18.12 42.27 -22.50
N GLN A 657 17.16 42.26 -21.58
CA GLN A 657 16.09 43.28 -21.54
C GLN A 657 15.31 43.36 -20.21
N THR A 658 15.59 42.47 -19.25
CA THR A 658 14.89 42.34 -17.96
C THR A 658 15.24 43.41 -16.90
N ALA A 659 16.15 44.34 -17.17
CA ALA A 659 16.52 45.39 -16.20
C ALA A 659 15.56 46.60 -16.18
N ASN A 660 14.80 46.85 -17.26
CA ASN A 660 13.95 48.04 -17.35
C ASN A 660 12.49 47.81 -16.93
N HIS A 661 11.99 46.57 -16.95
CA HIS A 661 10.59 46.27 -16.58
C HIS A 661 10.37 46.17 -15.06
N LEU A 662 11.42 45.84 -14.31
CA LEU A 662 11.39 45.69 -12.85
C LEU A 662 11.24 47.04 -12.09
N ALA A 663 11.60 48.15 -12.74
CA ALA A 663 11.44 49.49 -12.17
C ALA A 663 10.00 50.01 -12.27
N THR A 664 9.24 49.58 -13.28
CA THR A 664 7.87 50.03 -13.54
C THR A 664 6.85 49.30 -12.66
N GLN A 665 7.11 48.04 -12.31
CA GLN A 665 6.21 47.21 -11.51
C GLN A 665 6.26 47.56 -10.01
N LYS A 666 7.44 47.91 -9.47
CA LYS A 666 7.58 48.45 -8.10
C LYS A 666 6.85 49.78 -7.87
N SER A 667 6.66 50.58 -8.93
CA SER A 667 5.89 51.83 -8.89
C SER A 667 4.36 51.59 -8.87
N LEU A 668 3.89 50.47 -9.44
CA LEU A 668 2.48 50.09 -9.46
C LEU A 668 2.02 49.46 -8.13
N GLU A 669 2.89 48.69 -7.48
CA GLU A 669 2.61 48.07 -6.18
C GLU A 669 2.61 49.08 -5.03
N ALA A 670 3.49 50.09 -5.08
CA ALA A 670 3.48 51.20 -4.12
C ALA A 670 2.18 52.04 -4.17
N LYS A 671 1.56 52.17 -5.36
CA LYS A 671 0.27 52.87 -5.51
C LYS A 671 -0.93 52.06 -5.04
N LYS A 672 -0.89 50.72 -5.12
CA LYS A 672 -1.98 49.85 -4.63
C LYS A 672 -2.01 49.75 -3.11
N SER A 673 -0.84 49.72 -2.45
CA SER A 673 -0.76 49.67 -0.98
C SER A 673 -1.32 50.93 -0.32
N GLN A 674 -1.17 52.10 -0.96
CA GLN A 674 -1.66 53.38 -0.42
C GLN A 674 -3.18 53.58 -0.55
N THR A 675 -3.89 52.69 -1.27
CA THR A 675 -5.35 52.78 -1.46
C THR A 675 -6.14 51.94 -0.44
N CYS A 676 -5.47 51.07 0.33
CA CYS A 676 -6.10 50.24 1.36
C CYS A 676 -6.10 50.87 2.78
N GLU A 677 -5.61 52.09 2.97
CA GLU A 677 -5.66 52.81 4.26
C GLU A 677 -6.70 53.96 4.30
N ILE A 678 -7.55 54.15 3.28
CA ILE A 678 -8.56 55.24 3.24
C ILE A 678 -10.01 54.74 2.95
N LEU A 679 -10.28 53.44 3.05
CA LEU A 679 -11.64 52.90 3.15
C LEU A 679 -11.67 51.81 4.24
#